data_AF-A0A246Q4D3-F1
#
_entry.id   AF-A0A246Q4D3-F1
#
_cell.length_a   1.000
_cell.length_b   1.000
_cell.length_c   1.000
_cell.angle_alpha   90.00
_cell.angle_beta   90.00
_cell.angle_gamma   90.00
#
_symmetry.space_group_name_H-M   'P 1'
#
loop_
_entity.id
_entity.type
_entity.pdbx_description
1 polymer ?
#
loop_
_entity_poly.entity_id
_entity_poly.type
_entity_poly.pdbx_seq_one_letter_code
_entity_poly.pdbx_strand_id
1 'polypeptide(L)'
;MNRKDVYPGARRIARRIMCAMAVSLASGLGVLSANPASAASSDPLGPLRGAEKSQIRDGWTYREQGGWFILQNDNAKQSEQTLVLDPRAAGSAGRYLSASITVESKQPDASIGVLLRNTGSGNLCLMEITASADANLFCVVGGKNIKIANQPKAAKLGGKDLIQMIESEDGATFLLNGKKVGTVEPSTLAIDQVGLMAYDTGLFGIGDFKNMTLAQAKQAADSAGSGGSGGSGGSGGSGGSGGSGGSGGSAKNNAPAGDPAGAILNPMEQRFSGVGPIPQFDGTDIRRVAAYLGIVQSVFIHEFGHALINELDLPSTGPEEDAVDIFSALRLVDPTIYKSNSADIDTIGREVAIYGALQWYYSGKINEANGNGETPWQDEHTADLKRFRNFFCVIYGGNPNVFGKIAEATGMNDRTLGRCEQEYTKQNRAWRTILAPYTRVGPWNPEGTQPANAPGAKITVKFEPSKYRVGKYFQAAFEEGITGNIQDLAKTYVLPRPLTVVYRDCDQLNAWYSHEDASITMCYNLLSYMLNMVSDMEMNTVDGWTMAKGQGASNGAGAGAAPSNSAGAAAPQGGNRTTAAAPVPVPAGNFDEAKDFGMPPTQVLYPAPYKGPTPTTNPLATVVTTAQLANYLMSNDKVLLIDTGKLDQTIPGAIQVPDAGRDGSLTDSFQDQLVEWLAKQTKGDTASPVIFFGPGLNDRSSYNAALRAGRGKFKTFWYRGGTEAWVAAGMPVRPVGK
;
A
#
# COMPACT_ATOMS: atom_id res chain seq x y z
N MET A 1 -11.21 28.38 29.79
CA MET A 1 -12.26 27.60 29.09
C MET A 1 -11.65 26.27 28.69
N ASN A 2 -12.16 25.17 29.23
CA ASN A 2 -11.62 23.83 28.99
C ASN A 2 -11.89 23.41 27.54
N ARG A 3 -10.83 23.15 26.75
CA ARG A 3 -10.93 22.62 25.37
C ARG A 3 -11.58 21.23 25.29
N LYS A 4 -11.86 20.56 26.42
CA LYS A 4 -12.46 19.21 26.47
C LYS A 4 -13.88 19.15 25.86
N ASP A 5 -14.60 20.27 25.78
CA ASP A 5 -16.00 20.35 25.31
C ASP A 5 -16.18 20.96 23.90
N VAL A 6 -15.11 21.26 23.15
CA VAL A 6 -15.22 22.23 22.04
C VAL A 6 -15.67 21.62 20.70
N TYR A 7 -15.66 20.29 20.48
CA TYR A 7 -15.93 19.74 19.13
C TYR A 7 -16.76 18.44 19.07
N PRO A 8 -18.00 18.40 19.61
CA PRO A 8 -18.81 17.18 19.67
C PRO A 8 -19.17 16.60 18.28
N GLY A 9 -19.37 17.46 17.26
CA GLY A 9 -19.71 17.04 15.90
C GLY A 9 -18.56 16.34 15.17
N ALA A 10 -17.38 16.97 15.15
CA ALA A 10 -16.19 16.41 14.52
C ALA A 10 -15.74 15.11 15.20
N ARG A 11 -15.79 15.04 16.54
CA ARG A 11 -15.46 13.82 17.31
C ARG A 11 -16.43 12.67 17.07
N ARG A 12 -17.74 12.96 16.93
CA ARG A 12 -18.75 11.92 16.62
C ARG A 12 -18.50 11.31 15.26
N ILE A 13 -18.07 12.12 14.28
CA ILE A 13 -17.72 11.65 12.94
C ILE A 13 -16.37 10.93 12.93
N ALA A 14 -15.35 11.43 13.66
CA ALA A 14 -14.08 10.74 13.85
C ALA A 14 -14.29 9.33 14.44
N ARG A 15 -15.19 9.15 15.41
CA ARG A 15 -15.57 7.82 15.91
C ARG A 15 -16.20 6.92 14.84
N ARG A 16 -17.05 7.46 13.96
CA ARG A 16 -17.65 6.70 12.85
C ARG A 16 -16.60 6.30 11.82
N ILE A 17 -15.68 7.21 11.49
CA ILE A 17 -14.54 6.96 10.60
C ILE A 17 -13.63 5.87 11.19
N MET A 18 -13.28 5.97 12.47
CA MET A 18 -12.48 4.95 13.18
C MET A 18 -13.18 3.59 13.19
N CYS A 19 -14.50 3.54 13.41
CA CYS A 19 -15.25 2.29 13.27
C CYS A 19 -15.23 1.74 11.83
N ALA A 20 -15.34 2.60 10.82
CA ALA A 20 -15.27 2.20 9.41
C ALA A 20 -13.90 1.61 9.02
N MET A 21 -12.81 2.17 9.57
CA MET A 21 -11.45 1.64 9.45
C MET A 21 -11.30 0.30 10.16
N ALA A 22 -11.77 0.19 11.42
CA ALA A 22 -11.63 -1.02 12.24
C ALA A 22 -12.41 -2.24 11.71
N VAL A 23 -13.63 -2.05 11.20
CA VAL A 23 -14.46 -3.14 10.64
C VAL A 23 -13.84 -3.74 9.37
N SER A 24 -12.97 -3.01 8.69
CA SER A 24 -12.36 -3.45 7.43
C SER A 24 -11.00 -4.16 7.63
N LEU A 25 -10.37 -4.04 8.81
CA LEU A 25 -9.18 -4.82 9.19
C LEU A 25 -9.48 -6.31 9.44
N ALA A 26 -10.72 -6.67 9.81
CA ALA A 26 -11.08 -8.03 10.21
C ALA A 26 -11.25 -9.04 9.05
N SER A 27 -11.24 -8.59 7.78
CA SER A 27 -11.67 -9.39 6.62
C SER A 27 -10.56 -9.79 5.64
N GLY A 28 -9.28 -9.52 5.93
CA GLY A 28 -8.17 -9.64 4.96
C GLY A 28 -7.20 -10.80 5.14
N LEU A 29 -7.35 -11.66 6.15
CA LEU A 29 -6.36 -12.69 6.50
C LEU A 29 -6.78 -14.07 6.02
N GLY A 30 -6.71 -14.28 4.71
CA GLY A 30 -6.94 -15.59 4.11
C GLY A 30 -6.28 -15.72 2.75
N VAL A 31 -5.43 -16.74 2.63
CA VAL A 31 -4.88 -17.34 1.40
C VAL A 31 -3.56 -16.72 0.89
N LEU A 32 -2.46 -17.48 1.01
CA LEU A 32 -1.72 -18.06 -0.11
C LEU A 32 -0.55 -18.94 0.39
N SER A 33 -0.41 -20.11 -0.23
CA SER A 33 0.65 -21.09 -0.04
C SER A 33 1.02 -21.72 -1.39
N ALA A 34 2.29 -22.12 -1.52
CA ALA A 34 2.99 -22.73 -2.68
C ALA A 34 3.49 -21.71 -3.72
N ASN A 35 4.76 -21.71 -4.16
CA ASN A 35 5.58 -22.85 -4.60
C ASN A 35 7.09 -22.69 -4.30
N PRO A 36 7.85 -23.80 -4.27
CA PRO A 36 9.30 -23.84 -4.02
C PRO A 36 10.13 -23.85 -5.33
N ALA A 37 11.41 -23.47 -5.20
CA ALA A 37 12.59 -23.95 -5.95
C ALA A 37 13.51 -22.82 -6.47
N SER A 38 14.60 -22.57 -5.73
CA SER A 38 15.98 -22.72 -6.21
C SER A 38 16.93 -22.44 -5.04
N ALA A 39 17.74 -23.43 -4.68
CA ALA A 39 18.58 -23.46 -3.49
C ALA A 39 20.04 -23.11 -3.81
N ALA A 40 20.61 -22.21 -3.01
CA ALA A 40 21.97 -22.38 -2.47
C ALA A 40 21.77 -22.68 -0.97
N SER A 41 22.32 -23.78 -0.45
CA SER A 41 22.01 -24.23 0.91
C SER A 41 22.57 -23.26 1.95
N SER A 42 21.69 -22.50 2.59
CA SER A 42 22.00 -21.83 3.85
C SER A 42 22.21 -22.90 4.93
N ASP A 43 23.13 -22.63 5.86
CA ASP A 43 23.33 -23.44 7.04
C ASP A 43 21.99 -23.55 7.82
N PRO A 44 21.45 -24.76 8.07
CA PRO A 44 20.15 -24.93 8.72
C PRO A 44 20.09 -24.35 10.14
N LEU A 45 21.21 -24.28 10.85
CA LEU A 45 21.30 -23.74 12.21
C LEU A 45 21.64 -22.25 12.24
N GLY A 46 22.16 -21.68 11.15
CA GLY A 46 22.56 -20.28 11.09
C GLY A 46 23.39 -19.86 12.33
N PRO A 47 22.98 -18.82 13.08
CA PRO A 47 23.69 -18.38 14.29
C PRO A 47 23.80 -19.43 15.42
N LEU A 48 23.00 -20.50 15.43
CA LEU A 48 23.11 -21.57 16.42
C LEU A 48 24.25 -22.55 16.11
N ARG A 49 24.89 -22.43 14.93
CA ARG A 49 25.98 -23.31 14.55
C ARG A 49 27.11 -23.28 15.58
N GLY A 50 27.53 -24.45 16.03
CA GLY A 50 28.51 -24.65 17.10
C GLY A 50 27.86 -25.03 18.45
N ALA A 51 26.61 -24.64 18.69
CA ALA A 51 25.88 -25.04 19.90
C ALA A 51 25.69 -26.55 19.98
N GLU A 52 25.54 -27.24 18.85
CA GLU A 52 25.39 -28.70 18.78
C GLU A 52 26.60 -29.48 19.32
N LYS A 53 27.77 -28.84 19.41
CA LYS A 53 29.01 -29.49 19.87
C LYS A 53 29.13 -29.50 21.39
N SER A 54 28.45 -28.58 22.06
CA SER A 54 28.61 -28.36 23.51
C SER A 54 27.31 -28.43 24.31
N GLN A 55 26.14 -28.30 23.66
CA GLN A 55 24.85 -28.21 24.35
C GLN A 55 23.98 -29.47 24.21
N ILE A 56 24.37 -30.44 23.37
CA ILE A 56 23.64 -31.70 23.22
C ILE A 56 23.78 -32.52 24.49
N ARG A 57 22.64 -32.87 25.09
CA ARG A 57 22.54 -33.65 26.33
C ARG A 57 22.66 -35.14 26.04
N ASP A 58 23.10 -35.89 27.05
CA ASP A 58 23.16 -37.35 26.98
C ASP A 58 21.78 -37.93 26.63
N GLY A 59 21.75 -38.86 25.66
CA GLY A 59 20.53 -39.47 25.13
C GLY A 59 19.93 -38.77 23.90
N TRP A 60 20.45 -37.59 23.53
CA TRP A 60 20.11 -36.91 22.28
C TRP A 60 21.24 -37.05 21.26
N THR A 61 20.87 -37.26 20.00
CA THR A 61 21.80 -37.31 18.88
C THR A 61 21.35 -36.32 17.80
N TYR A 62 22.21 -36.02 16.85
CA TYR A 62 21.84 -35.19 15.71
C TYR A 62 22.47 -35.67 14.41
N ARG A 63 21.84 -35.30 13.30
CA ARG A 63 22.37 -35.49 11.94
C ARG A 63 21.93 -34.36 11.04
N GLU A 64 22.60 -34.20 9.90
CA GLU A 64 22.16 -33.31 8.84
C GLU A 64 21.69 -34.10 7.63
N GLN A 65 20.56 -33.72 7.07
CA GLN A 65 19.99 -34.41 5.90
C GLN A 65 19.11 -33.45 5.10
N GLY A 66 19.41 -33.28 3.81
CA GLY A 66 18.55 -32.52 2.88
C GLY A 66 18.32 -31.06 3.26
N GLY A 67 19.32 -30.38 3.83
CA GLY A 67 19.19 -28.98 4.28
C GLY A 67 18.50 -28.81 5.64
N TRP A 68 18.30 -29.90 6.37
CA TRP A 68 17.78 -29.90 7.74
C TRP A 68 18.85 -30.35 8.73
N PHE A 69 18.86 -29.70 9.89
CA PHE A 69 19.49 -30.22 11.09
C PHE A 69 18.44 -31.00 11.89
N ILE A 70 18.67 -32.28 12.13
CA ILE A 70 17.70 -33.19 12.75
C ILE A 70 18.22 -33.59 14.13
N LEU A 71 17.52 -33.17 15.18
CA LEU A 71 17.66 -33.73 16.52
C LEU A 71 16.88 -35.04 16.62
N GLN A 72 17.48 -36.04 17.23
CA GLN A 72 16.88 -37.36 17.42
C GLN A 72 16.99 -37.78 18.89
N ASN A 73 15.85 -38.20 19.43
CA ASN A 73 15.73 -38.83 20.73
C ASN A 73 14.88 -40.09 20.61
N ASP A 74 15.52 -41.26 20.66
CA ASP A 74 14.82 -42.53 20.47
C ASP A 74 14.11 -43.02 21.73
N ASN A 75 14.66 -42.74 22.91
CA ASN A 75 14.35 -43.50 24.12
C ASN A 75 14.19 -42.66 25.40
N ALA A 76 14.67 -41.42 25.45
CA ALA A 76 14.62 -40.58 26.65
C ALA A 76 13.29 -39.83 26.75
N LYS A 77 12.26 -40.51 27.27
CA LYS A 77 10.92 -39.90 27.51
C LYS A 77 11.00 -38.73 28.49
N GLN A 78 10.13 -37.73 28.31
CA GLN A 78 10.05 -36.54 29.18
C GLN A 78 11.39 -35.81 29.33
N SER A 79 12.28 -35.92 28.34
CA SER A 79 13.53 -35.17 28.30
C SER A 79 13.40 -33.99 27.34
N GLU A 80 14.13 -32.91 27.64
CA GLU A 80 14.23 -31.73 26.78
C GLU A 80 15.66 -31.61 26.23
N GLN A 81 15.78 -31.09 25.01
CA GLN A 81 17.03 -30.64 24.41
C GLN A 81 16.90 -29.18 24.00
N THR A 82 17.86 -28.35 24.40
CA THR A 82 17.88 -26.92 24.04
C THR A 82 19.12 -26.59 23.22
N LEU A 83 18.95 -25.78 22.18
CA LEU A 83 20.04 -25.10 21.48
C LEU A 83 19.82 -23.60 21.62
N VAL A 84 20.65 -22.93 22.41
CA VAL A 84 20.51 -21.51 22.75
C VAL A 84 21.72 -20.70 22.32
N LEU A 85 21.46 -19.45 21.97
CA LEU A 85 22.50 -18.46 21.74
C LEU A 85 23.02 -17.91 23.07
N ASP A 86 24.18 -17.26 23.02
CA ASP A 86 24.74 -16.57 24.19
C ASP A 86 23.76 -15.52 24.72
N PRO A 87 23.66 -15.34 26.05
CA PRO A 87 22.75 -14.37 26.64
C PRO A 87 23.03 -12.95 26.15
N ARG A 88 22.03 -12.36 25.50
CA ARG A 88 21.97 -10.99 25.03
C ARG A 88 20.51 -10.53 25.05
N ALA A 89 20.21 -9.35 25.59
CA ALA A 89 18.89 -8.73 25.40
C ALA A 89 18.78 -8.14 23.98
N ALA A 90 17.57 -8.08 23.40
CA ALA A 90 17.39 -7.50 22.08
C ALA A 90 17.68 -5.98 22.04
N GLY A 91 17.49 -5.28 23.17
CA GLY A 91 17.60 -3.83 23.25
C GLY A 91 16.58 -3.12 22.34
N SER A 92 16.82 -1.85 22.04
CA SER A 92 15.91 -1.01 21.22
C SER A 92 15.90 -1.35 19.73
N ALA A 93 16.86 -2.15 19.25
CA ALA A 93 16.90 -2.65 17.87
C ALA A 93 15.85 -3.74 17.61
N GLY A 94 15.25 -4.26 18.68
CA GLY A 94 14.39 -5.44 18.66
C GLY A 94 15.14 -6.67 18.12
N ARG A 95 14.44 -7.80 18.12
CA ARG A 95 14.99 -9.04 17.61
C ARG A 95 13.96 -9.77 16.77
N TYR A 96 14.41 -10.22 15.63
CA TYR A 96 13.69 -11.15 14.78
C TYR A 96 14.37 -12.51 14.85
N LEU A 97 13.59 -13.53 15.13
CA LEU A 97 14.01 -14.92 15.04
C LEU A 97 13.05 -15.68 14.14
N SER A 98 13.56 -16.50 13.25
CA SER A 98 12.75 -17.44 12.48
C SER A 98 13.41 -18.81 12.38
N ALA A 99 12.61 -19.86 12.33
CA ALA A 99 13.07 -21.21 12.07
C ALA A 99 12.00 -22.00 11.32
N SER A 100 12.41 -22.69 10.26
CA SER A 100 11.61 -23.79 9.72
C SER A 100 11.78 -24.98 10.64
N ILE A 101 10.66 -25.58 11.06
CA ILE A 101 10.67 -26.69 12.01
C ILE A 101 9.74 -27.82 11.60
N THR A 102 10.00 -29.02 12.11
CA THR A 102 9.12 -30.17 11.98
C THR A 102 9.33 -31.13 13.14
N VAL A 103 8.30 -31.88 13.51
CA VAL A 103 8.36 -32.93 14.52
C VAL A 103 7.68 -34.20 13.98
N GLU A 104 8.35 -35.33 14.16
CA GLU A 104 7.83 -36.66 13.89
C GLU A 104 8.02 -37.53 15.13
N SER A 105 6.92 -37.94 15.76
CA SER A 105 6.95 -38.76 16.97
C SER A 105 5.72 -39.63 17.09
N LYS A 106 5.86 -40.74 17.83
CA LYS A 106 4.75 -41.56 18.32
C LYS A 106 4.10 -40.98 19.59
N GLN A 107 4.77 -40.06 20.28
CA GLN A 107 4.21 -39.35 21.43
C GLN A 107 3.48 -38.08 20.93
N PRO A 108 2.16 -37.95 21.12
CA PRO A 108 1.40 -36.80 20.62
C PRO A 108 1.91 -35.44 21.12
N ASP A 109 2.40 -35.42 22.36
CA ASP A 109 2.87 -34.20 23.04
C ASP A 109 4.36 -33.91 22.79
N ALA A 110 5.07 -34.75 22.03
CA ALA A 110 6.44 -34.43 21.62
C ALA A 110 6.44 -33.12 20.81
N SER A 111 7.35 -32.20 21.13
CA SER A 111 7.27 -30.83 20.63
C SER A 111 8.61 -30.26 20.22
N ILE A 112 8.57 -29.24 19.37
CA ILE A 112 9.72 -28.38 19.06
C ILE A 112 9.26 -26.94 18.89
N GLY A 113 10.08 -26.01 19.37
CA GLY A 113 9.69 -24.62 19.47
C GLY A 113 10.81 -23.62 19.67
N VAL A 114 10.46 -22.34 19.71
CA VAL A 114 11.34 -21.22 20.03
C VAL A 114 11.26 -20.93 21.53
N LEU A 115 12.42 -21.01 22.18
CA LEU A 115 12.62 -20.77 23.60
C LEU A 115 13.05 -19.32 23.82
N LEU A 116 12.43 -18.67 24.80
CA LEU A 116 12.86 -17.41 25.40
C LEU A 116 13.19 -17.66 26.86
N ARG A 117 14.26 -17.05 27.36
CA ARG A 117 14.69 -17.21 28.75
C ARG A 117 15.16 -15.89 29.33
N ASN A 118 15.01 -15.77 30.65
CA ASN A 118 15.83 -14.90 31.47
C ASN A 118 16.81 -15.78 32.27
N THR A 119 18.08 -15.72 31.95
CA THR A 119 19.09 -16.56 32.59
C THR A 119 19.29 -16.25 34.07
N GLY A 120 19.08 -14.98 34.47
CA GLY A 120 19.20 -14.54 35.86
C GLY A 120 18.09 -15.05 36.77
N SER A 121 16.84 -15.11 36.29
CA SER A 121 15.70 -15.59 37.09
C SER A 121 15.35 -17.06 36.87
N GLY A 122 15.85 -17.67 35.79
CA GLY A 122 15.47 -19.02 35.37
C GLY A 122 14.08 -19.10 34.73
N ASN A 123 13.36 -17.99 34.59
CA ASN A 123 12.06 -17.95 33.93
C ASN A 123 12.23 -18.20 32.43
N LEU A 124 11.25 -18.86 31.82
CA LEU A 124 11.24 -19.12 30.39
C LEU A 124 9.85 -19.02 29.79
N CYS A 125 9.79 -18.79 28.48
CA CYS A 125 8.60 -18.94 27.67
C CYS A 125 8.93 -19.79 26.46
N LEU A 126 8.00 -20.65 26.06
CA LEU A 126 8.15 -21.53 24.92
C LEU A 126 6.95 -21.37 24.00
N MET A 127 7.22 -21.09 22.74
CA MET A 127 6.26 -21.31 21.66
C MET A 127 6.65 -22.57 20.92
N GLU A 128 5.77 -23.55 20.87
CA GLU A 128 6.06 -24.87 20.29
C GLU A 128 4.94 -25.35 19.37
N ILE A 129 5.29 -26.27 18.48
CA ILE A 129 4.34 -27.17 17.84
C ILE A 129 4.52 -28.59 18.36
N THR A 130 3.44 -29.36 18.42
CA THR A 130 3.45 -30.75 18.87
C THR A 130 3.29 -31.75 17.72
N ALA A 131 3.60 -33.02 17.95
CA ALA A 131 3.32 -34.11 17.00
C ALA A 131 1.81 -34.29 16.76
N SER A 132 0.94 -33.85 17.67
CA SER A 132 -0.51 -33.73 17.48
C SER A 132 -0.92 -32.53 16.60
N ALA A 133 0.03 -31.75 16.10
CA ALA A 133 -0.15 -30.54 15.29
C ALA A 133 -0.71 -29.32 16.04
N ASP A 134 -0.65 -29.30 17.37
CA ASP A 134 -1.12 -28.17 18.17
C ASP A 134 -0.01 -27.13 18.31
N ALA A 135 -0.37 -25.84 18.39
CA ALA A 135 0.57 -24.77 18.68
C ALA A 135 0.32 -24.23 20.09
N ASN A 136 1.32 -24.29 20.96
CA ASN A 136 1.25 -23.82 22.34
C ASN A 136 2.15 -22.61 22.53
N LEU A 137 1.70 -21.65 23.33
CA LEU A 137 2.53 -20.60 23.89
C LEU A 137 2.30 -20.54 25.39
N PHE A 138 3.34 -20.77 26.18
CA PHE A 138 3.27 -20.73 27.63
C PHE A 138 4.59 -20.24 28.24
N CYS A 139 4.53 -19.84 29.51
CA CYS A 139 5.68 -19.46 30.29
C CYS A 139 5.75 -20.22 31.60
N VAL A 140 6.97 -20.44 32.09
CA VAL A 140 7.25 -20.92 33.44
C VAL A 140 7.94 -19.80 34.19
N VAL A 141 7.20 -19.13 35.08
CA VAL A 141 7.67 -17.95 35.82
C VAL A 141 7.60 -18.25 37.31
N GLY A 142 8.75 -18.23 37.99
CA GLY A 142 8.85 -18.59 39.41
C GLY A 142 8.30 -19.99 39.71
N GLY A 143 8.50 -20.95 38.79
CA GLY A 143 8.00 -22.32 38.90
C GLY A 143 6.50 -22.50 38.61
N LYS A 144 5.79 -21.43 38.23
CA LYS A 144 4.36 -21.50 37.87
C LYS A 144 4.17 -21.50 36.36
N ASN A 145 3.31 -22.39 35.88
CA ASN A 145 2.91 -22.48 34.48
C ASN A 145 1.85 -21.41 34.16
N ILE A 146 2.16 -20.53 33.22
CA ILE A 146 1.29 -19.49 32.68
C ILE A 146 0.96 -19.88 31.24
N LYS A 147 -0.30 -20.24 30.97
CA LYS A 147 -0.76 -20.52 29.60
C LYS A 147 -1.16 -19.22 28.91
N ILE A 148 -0.57 -18.92 27.76
CA ILE A 148 -0.85 -17.71 26.99
C ILE A 148 -1.76 -18.04 25.80
N ALA A 149 -1.43 -19.07 25.02
CA ALA A 149 -2.23 -19.52 23.90
C ALA A 149 -2.14 -21.02 23.68
N ASN A 150 -3.22 -21.59 23.17
CA ASN A 150 -3.28 -22.95 22.64
C ASN A 150 -4.15 -22.91 21.38
N GLN A 151 -3.59 -23.34 20.26
CA GLN A 151 -4.27 -23.40 18.97
C GLN A 151 -4.20 -24.85 18.46
N PRO A 152 -5.28 -25.63 18.65
CA PRO A 152 -5.31 -27.01 18.19
C PRO A 152 -5.19 -27.09 16.67
N LYS A 153 -4.44 -28.07 16.15
CA LYS A 153 -4.26 -28.33 14.70
C LYS A 153 -3.76 -27.11 13.90
N ALA A 154 -2.96 -26.25 14.51
CA ALA A 154 -2.41 -25.06 13.87
C ALA A 154 -1.14 -25.34 13.03
N ALA A 155 -0.38 -26.40 13.36
CA ALA A 155 0.81 -26.81 12.61
C ALA A 155 0.44 -27.67 11.39
N LYS A 156 1.25 -27.59 10.32
CA LYS A 156 1.06 -28.37 9.09
C LYS A 156 1.73 -29.73 9.16
N LEU A 157 2.83 -29.83 9.91
CA LEU A 157 3.76 -30.96 9.99
C LEU A 157 4.42 -31.31 8.63
N GLY A 158 5.52 -32.07 8.65
CA GLY A 158 6.21 -32.55 7.44
C GLY A 158 7.15 -31.53 6.76
N GLY A 159 7.83 -30.67 7.54
CA GLY A 159 8.92 -29.83 7.05
C GLY A 159 8.53 -28.48 6.44
N LYS A 160 7.38 -27.91 6.81
CA LYS A 160 6.87 -26.63 6.23
C LYS A 160 6.36 -25.63 7.25
N ASP A 161 6.54 -25.89 8.54
CA ASP A 161 6.11 -24.97 9.59
C ASP A 161 7.19 -23.93 9.86
N LEU A 162 6.88 -22.66 9.61
CA LEU A 162 7.75 -21.54 9.93
C LEU A 162 7.30 -20.92 11.25
N ILE A 163 8.11 -21.05 12.30
CA ILE A 163 7.94 -20.26 13.52
C ILE A 163 8.72 -18.96 13.36
N GLN A 164 8.09 -17.85 13.75
CA GLN A 164 8.70 -16.54 13.82
C GLN A 164 8.47 -15.95 15.20
N MET A 165 9.46 -15.25 15.72
CA MET A 165 9.38 -14.45 16.93
C MET A 165 9.85 -13.04 16.60
N ILE A 166 9.04 -12.06 16.98
CA ILE A 166 9.31 -10.64 16.86
C ILE A 166 9.33 -10.10 18.29
N GLU A 167 10.52 -9.85 18.81
CA GLU A 167 10.76 -9.25 20.12
C GLU A 167 10.92 -7.73 19.90
N SER A 168 9.97 -6.98 20.44
CA SER A 168 9.94 -5.52 20.43
C SER A 168 9.68 -4.99 21.84
N GLU A 169 9.45 -3.68 21.97
CA GLU A 169 9.14 -3.03 23.24
C GLU A 169 7.77 -3.48 23.82
N ASP A 170 6.88 -4.03 22.97
CA ASP A 170 5.58 -4.59 23.38
C ASP A 170 5.65 -6.06 23.80
N GLY A 171 6.86 -6.63 23.83
CA GLY A 171 7.13 -8.02 24.19
C GLY A 171 7.48 -8.89 22.99
N ALA A 172 7.41 -10.20 23.17
CA ALA A 172 7.72 -11.17 22.12
C ALA A 172 6.44 -11.72 21.48
N THR A 173 6.16 -11.29 20.25
CA THR A 173 5.05 -11.81 19.46
C THR A 173 5.50 -13.01 18.64
N PHE A 174 4.76 -14.11 18.77
CA PHE A 174 5.00 -15.34 18.03
C PHE A 174 4.02 -15.51 16.89
N LEU A 175 4.55 -15.96 15.76
CA LEU A 175 3.78 -16.36 14.60
C LEU A 175 4.13 -17.78 14.20
N LEU A 176 3.11 -18.54 13.78
CA LEU A 176 3.26 -19.82 13.12
C LEU A 176 2.68 -19.70 11.73
N ASN A 177 3.49 -19.98 10.70
CA ASN A 177 3.08 -19.90 9.30
C ASN A 177 2.47 -18.52 8.93
N GLY A 178 3.02 -17.44 9.49
CA GLY A 178 2.54 -16.06 9.29
C GLY A 178 1.28 -15.70 10.09
N LYS A 179 0.73 -16.61 10.91
CA LYS A 179 -0.42 -16.33 11.79
C LYS A 179 0.05 -16.09 13.22
N LYS A 180 -0.44 -15.04 13.87
CA LYS A 180 -0.16 -14.76 15.28
C LYS A 180 -0.67 -15.89 16.19
N VAL A 181 0.21 -16.45 17.01
CA VAL A 181 -0.13 -17.43 18.05
C VAL A 181 -0.42 -16.73 19.37
N GLY A 182 0.44 -15.78 19.76
CA GLY A 182 0.27 -14.97 20.96
C GLY A 182 1.44 -14.02 21.19
N THR A 183 1.35 -13.21 22.23
CA THR A 183 2.41 -12.27 22.64
C THR A 183 2.76 -12.52 24.10
N VAL A 184 4.05 -12.68 24.38
CA VAL A 184 4.60 -12.66 25.74
C VAL A 184 4.86 -11.22 26.11
N GLU A 185 4.12 -10.68 27.06
CA GLU A 185 4.29 -9.30 27.51
C GLU A 185 5.66 -9.10 28.20
N PRO A 186 6.27 -7.89 28.12
CA PRO A 186 7.54 -7.60 28.79
C PRO A 186 7.48 -7.79 30.31
N SER A 187 6.30 -7.58 30.90
CA SER A 187 5.99 -7.81 32.32
C SER A 187 6.09 -9.29 32.71
N THR A 188 5.91 -10.22 31.75
CA THR A 188 5.90 -11.66 31.98
C THR A 188 7.31 -12.24 31.97
N LEU A 189 8.14 -11.82 31.03
CA LEU A 189 9.52 -12.28 30.89
C LEU A 189 10.42 -11.18 30.31
N ALA A 190 11.44 -10.79 31.06
CA ALA A 190 12.54 -9.96 30.55
C ALA A 190 13.53 -10.84 29.80
N ILE A 191 13.47 -10.86 28.46
CA ILE A 191 14.22 -11.82 27.64
C ILE A 191 15.69 -11.42 27.56
N ASP A 192 16.60 -12.32 27.94
CA ASP A 192 18.04 -12.17 27.75
C ASP A 192 18.66 -13.32 26.96
N GLN A 193 17.91 -14.39 26.65
CA GLN A 193 18.42 -15.50 25.87
C GLN A 193 17.31 -16.09 25.01
N VAL A 194 17.67 -16.50 23.80
CA VAL A 194 16.76 -17.14 22.84
C VAL A 194 17.38 -18.39 22.25
N GLY A 195 16.55 -19.30 21.77
CA GLY A 195 17.00 -20.52 21.12
C GLY A 195 15.85 -21.39 20.66
N LEU A 196 16.15 -22.67 20.48
CA LEU A 196 15.19 -23.72 20.18
C LEU A 196 15.15 -24.74 21.32
N MET A 197 13.98 -25.32 21.54
CA MET A 197 13.79 -26.41 22.48
C MET A 197 12.99 -27.52 21.80
N ALA A 198 13.45 -28.75 21.95
CA ALA A 198 12.73 -29.97 21.58
C ALA A 198 12.42 -30.77 22.85
N TYR A 199 11.28 -31.44 22.89
CA TYR A 199 10.80 -32.17 24.07
C TYR A 199 10.24 -33.54 23.70
N ASP A 200 10.56 -34.53 24.54
CA ASP A 200 10.21 -35.96 24.42
C ASP A 200 10.95 -36.71 23.29
N THR A 201 10.54 -37.95 23.03
CA THR A 201 11.10 -38.84 22.01
C THR A 201 10.57 -38.47 20.63
N GLY A 202 11.41 -38.57 19.60
CA GLY A 202 11.05 -38.22 18.22
C GLY A 202 12.22 -37.77 17.36
N LEU A 203 11.89 -37.38 16.13
CA LEU A 203 12.75 -36.68 15.19
C LEU A 203 12.28 -35.23 15.08
N PHE A 204 13.19 -34.27 15.29
CA PHE A 204 12.88 -32.86 15.29
C PHE A 204 13.79 -32.13 14.30
N GLY A 205 13.22 -31.67 13.20
CA GLY A 205 13.96 -30.98 12.15
C GLY A 205 13.98 -29.47 12.36
N ILE A 206 15.13 -28.86 12.12
CA ILE A 206 15.40 -27.43 12.14
C ILE A 206 16.02 -27.02 10.81
N GLY A 207 15.53 -25.94 10.21
CA GLY A 207 16.05 -25.38 8.97
C GLY A 207 15.94 -23.87 8.92
N ASP A 208 16.87 -23.22 8.22
CA ASP A 208 16.93 -21.77 8.01
C ASP A 208 16.77 -20.96 9.31
N PHE A 209 17.42 -21.39 10.39
CA PHE A 209 17.39 -20.65 11.65
C PHE A 209 18.09 -19.30 11.49
N LYS A 210 17.35 -18.23 11.76
CA LYS A 210 17.82 -16.84 11.67
C LYS A 210 17.61 -16.15 13.00
N ASN A 211 18.60 -15.37 13.41
CA ASN A 211 18.48 -14.42 14.51
C ASN A 211 19.16 -13.13 14.09
N MET A 212 18.40 -12.05 14.02
CA MET A 212 18.87 -10.75 13.56
C MET A 212 18.08 -9.61 14.21
N THR A 213 18.52 -8.38 14.02
CA THR A 213 17.75 -7.20 14.44
C THR A 213 16.50 -7.04 13.58
N LEU A 214 15.48 -6.32 14.05
CA LEU A 214 14.28 -6.05 13.24
C LEU A 214 14.63 -5.29 11.95
N ALA A 215 15.62 -4.40 12.00
CA ALA A 215 16.13 -3.68 10.84
C ALA A 215 16.76 -4.62 9.80
N GLN A 216 17.58 -5.58 10.23
CA GLN A 216 18.15 -6.59 9.33
C GLN A 216 17.08 -7.51 8.74
N ALA A 217 16.06 -7.87 9.52
CA ALA A 217 14.94 -8.68 9.02
C ALA A 217 14.13 -7.94 7.96
N LYS A 218 13.89 -6.64 8.18
CA LYS A 218 13.27 -5.74 7.21
C LYS A 218 14.12 -5.61 5.95
N GLN A 219 15.42 -5.35 6.09
CA GLN A 219 16.35 -5.26 4.96
C GLN A 219 16.43 -6.57 4.17
N ALA A 220 16.42 -7.73 4.84
CA ALA A 220 16.39 -9.04 4.17
C ALA A 220 15.08 -9.28 3.41
N ALA A 221 13.95 -8.78 3.94
CA ALA A 221 12.67 -8.80 3.24
C ALA A 221 12.66 -7.85 2.03
N ASP A 222 13.25 -6.66 2.16
CA ASP A 222 13.30 -5.63 1.11
C ASP A 222 14.32 -5.97 0.00
N SER A 223 15.44 -6.59 0.35
CA SER A 223 16.49 -7.05 -0.57
C SER A 223 16.07 -8.28 -1.38
N ALA A 224 15.14 -9.09 -0.86
CA ALA A 224 14.49 -10.13 -1.65
C ALA A 224 13.61 -9.55 -2.79
N GLY A 225 13.31 -8.24 -2.76
CA GLY A 225 12.56 -7.51 -3.78
C GLY A 225 13.38 -6.59 -4.67
N SER A 226 14.67 -6.33 -4.39
CA SER A 226 15.49 -5.41 -5.20
C SER A 226 17.00 -5.70 -5.11
N GLY A 227 17.61 -6.05 -6.23
CA GLY A 227 19.06 -6.30 -6.33
C GLY A 227 19.81 -5.18 -7.06
N GLY A 228 20.73 -4.50 -6.36
CA GLY A 228 22.05 -4.12 -6.91
C GLY A 228 22.40 -2.63 -7.12
N SER A 229 23.32 -2.13 -6.25
CA SER A 229 24.47 -1.19 -6.49
C SER A 229 24.18 0.27 -6.96
N GLY A 230 24.75 1.37 -6.44
CA GLY A 230 25.90 1.63 -5.54
C GLY A 230 26.85 2.69 -6.13
N GLY A 231 27.07 3.85 -5.47
CA GLY A 231 28.31 4.66 -5.58
C GLY A 231 28.23 6.19 -5.90
N SER A 232 28.50 7.03 -4.87
CA SER A 232 29.33 8.29 -4.75
C SER A 232 29.43 9.30 -5.93
N GLY A 233 29.47 10.64 -5.82
CA GLY A 233 29.60 11.64 -4.74
C GLY A 233 30.12 12.97 -5.37
N GLY A 234 29.85 14.16 -4.78
CA GLY A 234 30.56 15.42 -5.14
C GLY A 234 29.69 16.69 -5.18
N SER A 235 30.12 17.75 -4.47
CA SER A 235 29.36 18.94 -4.07
C SER A 235 29.62 20.23 -4.89
N GLY A 236 28.70 21.20 -4.83
CA GLY A 236 29.06 22.62 -4.60
C GLY A 236 28.31 23.70 -5.40
N GLY A 237 27.72 24.69 -4.70
CA GLY A 237 27.54 26.08 -5.17
C GLY A 237 26.09 26.60 -5.26
N SER A 238 25.73 27.60 -4.45
CA SER A 238 24.38 28.14 -4.21
C SER A 238 24.05 29.49 -4.86
N GLY A 239 22.74 29.79 -4.99
CA GLY A 239 22.11 31.12 -4.98
C GLY A 239 20.92 31.18 -5.95
N GLY A 240 19.69 31.63 -5.64
CA GLY A 240 19.01 32.03 -4.40
C GLY A 240 17.95 33.12 -4.69
N SER A 241 16.67 32.92 -4.32
CA SER A 241 15.60 33.92 -3.99
C SER A 241 14.16 33.34 -4.07
N GLY A 242 13.16 34.01 -3.47
CA GLY A 242 11.82 34.08 -4.12
C GLY A 242 10.53 33.59 -3.43
N GLY A 243 10.44 33.46 -2.10
CA GLY A 243 9.18 33.08 -1.41
C GLY A 243 8.31 34.27 -0.91
N SER A 244 6.98 34.08 -0.93
CA SER A 244 5.93 34.94 -0.32
C SER A 244 4.62 34.14 -0.29
N GLY A 245 3.87 33.89 0.79
CA GLY A 245 3.92 34.36 2.18
C GLY A 245 2.82 35.40 2.53
N GLY A 246 1.71 34.97 3.15
CA GLY A 246 0.82 35.83 3.97
C GLY A 246 -0.62 35.29 4.07
N SER A 247 -1.37 35.35 5.18
CA SER A 247 -1.31 36.04 6.48
C SER A 247 -2.42 35.43 7.37
N GLY A 248 -2.40 35.33 8.71
CA GLY A 248 -1.60 35.96 9.74
C GLY A 248 -2.46 36.04 11.03
N GLY A 249 -1.95 35.44 12.12
CA GLY A 249 -2.47 35.62 13.47
C GLY A 249 -1.28 35.69 14.42
N SER A 250 -1.04 36.87 15.00
CA SER A 250 0.18 37.28 15.72
C SER A 250 0.70 36.26 16.75
N ALA A 251 1.87 35.67 16.48
CA ALA A 251 2.69 35.01 17.50
C ALA A 251 3.81 35.97 17.94
N LYS A 252 3.67 36.53 19.15
CA LYS A 252 4.78 37.19 19.84
C LYS A 252 5.89 36.18 20.10
N ASN A 253 7.13 36.62 19.94
CA ASN A 253 8.37 35.96 20.36
C ASN A 253 8.17 35.02 21.55
N ASN A 254 8.17 33.72 21.31
CA ASN A 254 8.31 32.71 22.33
C ASN A 254 9.38 31.73 21.87
N ALA A 255 10.49 31.67 22.61
CA ALA A 255 11.31 30.47 22.64
C ALA A 255 10.40 29.24 22.84
N PRO A 256 10.73 28.05 22.31
CA PRO A 256 9.88 26.87 22.46
C PRO A 256 9.57 26.68 23.95
N ALA A 257 8.30 26.83 24.32
CA ALA A 257 7.87 26.53 25.68
C ALA A 257 8.29 25.08 25.95
N GLY A 258 9.04 24.84 27.04
CA GLY A 258 9.35 23.49 27.49
C GLY A 258 8.07 22.69 27.69
N ASP A 259 8.20 21.37 27.87
CA ASP A 259 7.04 20.51 28.10
C ASP A 259 6.16 21.08 29.24
N PRO A 260 4.82 21.02 29.12
CA PRO A 260 3.94 21.57 30.14
C PRO A 260 4.23 20.92 31.49
N ALA A 261 4.15 21.72 32.57
CA ALA A 261 4.43 21.24 33.92
C ALA A 261 3.53 20.03 34.26
N GLY A 262 4.15 18.89 34.59
CA GLY A 262 3.45 17.63 34.88
C GLY A 262 3.24 16.70 33.67
N ALA A 263 3.81 17.01 32.50
CA ALA A 263 3.85 16.09 31.36
C ALA A 263 4.58 14.79 31.73
N ILE A 264 3.90 13.65 31.55
CA ILE A 264 4.49 12.32 31.72
C ILE A 264 4.87 11.83 30.33
N LEU A 265 6.17 11.76 30.05
CA LEU A 265 6.69 11.21 28.79
C LEU A 265 6.36 9.72 28.71
N ASN A 266 5.80 9.28 27.61
CA ASN A 266 5.62 7.84 27.35
C ASN A 266 6.97 7.19 26.96
N PRO A 267 7.09 5.85 26.96
CA PRO A 267 8.34 5.15 26.63
C PRO A 267 8.97 5.57 25.30
N MET A 268 8.16 5.88 24.28
CA MET A 268 8.66 6.36 22.98
C MET A 268 9.23 7.78 23.10
N GLU A 269 8.56 8.70 23.79
CA GLU A 269 9.04 10.07 24.00
C GLU A 269 10.30 10.14 24.85
N GLN A 270 10.46 9.21 25.80
CA GLN A 270 11.67 9.11 26.63
C GLN A 270 12.93 8.74 25.81
N ARG A 271 12.76 8.12 24.64
CA ARG A 271 13.88 7.73 23.75
C ARG A 271 14.46 8.91 22.95
N PHE A 272 13.72 10.02 22.85
CA PHE A 272 14.13 11.18 22.06
C PHE A 272 14.32 12.40 22.97
N SER A 273 15.52 12.97 22.96
CA SER A 273 15.78 14.26 23.59
C SER A 273 15.10 15.39 22.81
N GLY A 274 14.71 16.48 23.45
CA GLY A 274 14.06 17.62 22.80
C GLY A 274 12.75 18.00 23.47
N VAL A 275 11.99 18.88 22.83
CA VAL A 275 10.74 19.44 23.38
C VAL A 275 9.53 18.93 22.59
N GLY A 276 8.37 18.83 23.24
CA GLY A 276 7.09 18.54 22.60
C GLY A 276 6.77 17.03 22.50
N PRO A 277 5.49 16.68 22.29
CA PRO A 277 5.04 15.29 22.25
C PRO A 277 5.39 14.62 20.92
N ILE A 278 5.35 13.29 20.91
CA ILE A 278 5.27 12.52 19.67
C ILE A 278 3.79 12.09 19.51
N PRO A 279 3.06 12.57 18.48
CA PRO A 279 1.63 12.27 18.32
C PRO A 279 1.35 10.75 18.31
N GLN A 280 0.31 10.37 19.05
CA GLN A 280 -0.07 8.97 19.31
C GLN A 280 -1.29 8.54 18.47
N PHE A 281 -1.34 7.27 18.11
CA PHE A 281 -2.49 6.63 17.46
C PHE A 281 -2.74 5.27 18.15
N ASP A 282 -3.99 4.81 18.21
CA ASP A 282 -4.31 3.55 18.91
C ASP A 282 -3.73 2.29 18.23
N GLY A 283 -3.56 1.25 19.04
CA GLY A 283 -3.87 -0.13 18.68
C GLY A 283 -2.91 -0.93 17.79
N THR A 284 -2.10 -0.34 16.90
CA THR A 284 -1.12 -1.09 16.05
C THR A 284 0.00 -0.18 15.50
N ASP A 285 1.20 -0.72 15.29
CA ASP A 285 2.29 -0.02 14.57
C ASP A 285 1.86 0.44 13.16
N ILE A 286 0.98 -0.32 12.52
CA ILE A 286 0.49 -0.07 11.15
C ILE A 286 -0.30 1.25 11.07
N ARG A 287 -1.24 1.50 11.99
CA ARG A 287 -2.06 2.73 11.95
C ARG A 287 -1.21 3.98 12.18
N ARG A 288 -0.27 3.92 13.13
CA ARG A 288 0.66 5.02 13.40
C ARG A 288 1.54 5.30 12.18
N VAL A 289 2.17 4.26 11.62
CA VAL A 289 2.99 4.38 10.41
C VAL A 289 2.18 4.97 9.25
N ALA A 290 0.95 4.51 9.04
CA ALA A 290 0.10 5.02 7.97
C ALA A 290 -0.37 6.46 8.18
N ALA A 291 -0.66 6.89 9.42
CA ALA A 291 -1.01 8.28 9.70
C ALA A 291 0.15 9.24 9.44
N TYR A 292 1.36 8.87 9.89
CA TYR A 292 2.59 9.61 9.60
C TYR A 292 2.86 9.66 8.11
N LEU A 293 2.91 8.51 7.43
CA LEU A 293 3.17 8.45 6.00
C LEU A 293 2.08 9.13 5.18
N GLY A 294 0.81 9.01 5.54
CA GLY A 294 -0.32 9.63 4.84
C GLY A 294 -0.21 11.15 4.82
N ILE A 295 -0.01 11.77 5.99
CA ILE A 295 0.15 13.22 6.09
C ILE A 295 1.41 13.66 5.36
N VAL A 296 2.55 13.04 5.65
CA VAL A 296 3.85 13.42 5.08
C VAL A 296 3.87 13.27 3.56
N GLN A 297 3.42 12.14 3.03
CA GLN A 297 3.39 11.91 1.59
C GLN A 297 2.39 12.84 0.90
N SER A 298 1.24 13.12 1.53
CA SER A 298 0.27 14.05 0.94
C SER A 298 0.86 15.44 0.74
N VAL A 299 1.58 15.96 1.74
CA VAL A 299 2.27 17.27 1.67
C VAL A 299 3.44 17.20 0.71
N PHE A 300 4.30 16.18 0.81
CA PHE A 300 5.46 16.07 -0.06
C PHE A 300 5.07 15.97 -1.55
N ILE A 301 4.08 15.15 -1.90
CA ILE A 301 3.67 15.01 -3.30
C ILE A 301 2.97 16.27 -3.81
N HIS A 302 2.28 17.01 -2.93
CA HIS A 302 1.76 18.33 -3.26
C HIS A 302 2.90 19.28 -3.65
N GLU A 303 3.95 19.41 -2.82
CA GLU A 303 5.12 20.23 -3.15
C GLU A 303 5.88 19.73 -4.38
N PHE A 304 5.94 18.41 -4.56
CA PHE A 304 6.54 17.82 -5.75
C PHE A 304 5.70 18.10 -7.01
N GLY A 305 4.40 18.28 -6.88
CA GLY A 305 3.53 18.77 -7.95
C GLY A 305 3.95 20.16 -8.42
N HIS A 306 4.21 21.10 -7.50
CA HIS A 306 4.74 22.42 -7.84
C HIS A 306 6.10 22.34 -8.51
N ALA A 307 6.97 21.46 -8.01
CA ALA A 307 8.26 21.20 -8.62
C ALA A 307 8.11 20.66 -10.05
N LEU A 308 7.21 19.72 -10.30
CA LEU A 308 6.95 19.21 -11.65
C LEU A 308 6.42 20.31 -12.58
N ILE A 309 5.48 21.13 -12.11
CA ILE A 309 4.91 22.22 -12.91
C ILE A 309 5.99 23.21 -13.32
N ASN A 310 6.80 23.69 -12.37
CA ASN A 310 7.80 24.71 -12.64
C ASN A 310 9.07 24.17 -13.32
N GLU A 311 9.56 22.98 -12.94
CA GLU A 311 10.78 22.43 -13.54
C GLU A 311 10.54 21.92 -14.97
N LEU A 312 9.32 21.48 -15.31
CA LEU A 312 9.00 20.91 -16.63
C LEU A 312 8.17 21.86 -17.51
N ASP A 313 7.97 23.10 -17.07
CA ASP A 313 7.10 24.10 -17.70
C ASP A 313 5.71 23.54 -18.05
N LEU A 314 5.09 22.82 -17.11
CA LEU A 314 3.76 22.22 -17.34
C LEU A 314 2.67 23.28 -17.26
N PRO A 315 1.62 23.19 -18.11
CA PRO A 315 0.48 24.07 -17.99
C PRO A 315 -0.42 23.68 -16.81
N SER A 316 -0.90 24.68 -16.05
CA SER A 316 -2.06 24.54 -15.16
C SER A 316 -3.19 25.44 -15.66
N THR A 317 -4.36 24.84 -15.95
CA THR A 317 -5.54 25.58 -16.44
C THR A 317 -6.49 26.02 -15.31
N GLY A 318 -6.10 25.81 -14.05
CA GLY A 318 -6.84 26.20 -12.85
C GLY A 318 -5.87 26.64 -11.74
N PRO A 319 -6.36 26.90 -10.52
CA PRO A 319 -5.50 27.19 -9.38
C PRO A 319 -4.47 26.08 -9.20
N GLU A 320 -3.18 26.45 -9.13
CA GLU A 320 -2.07 25.48 -9.05
C GLU A 320 -2.17 24.61 -7.81
N GLU A 321 -2.50 25.21 -6.65
CA GLU A 321 -2.75 24.54 -5.38
C GLU A 321 -3.77 23.39 -5.48
N ASP A 322 -4.89 23.66 -6.14
CA ASP A 322 -5.92 22.63 -6.35
C ASP A 322 -5.40 21.54 -7.30
N ALA A 323 -4.62 21.90 -8.33
CA ALA A 323 -4.07 20.95 -9.28
C ALA A 323 -3.07 20.00 -8.61
N VAL A 324 -2.19 20.51 -7.73
CA VAL A 324 -1.18 19.71 -7.03
C VAL A 324 -1.76 18.91 -5.86
N ASP A 325 -2.85 19.37 -5.22
CA ASP A 325 -3.65 18.55 -4.31
C ASP A 325 -4.25 17.33 -5.04
N ILE A 326 -4.75 17.54 -6.26
CA ILE A 326 -5.27 16.45 -7.10
C ILE A 326 -4.14 15.50 -7.51
N PHE A 327 -2.96 16.02 -7.87
CA PHE A 327 -1.79 15.18 -8.15
C PHE A 327 -1.42 14.31 -6.95
N SER A 328 -1.39 14.90 -5.75
CA SER A 328 -1.17 14.20 -4.48
C SER A 328 -2.19 13.08 -4.27
N ALA A 329 -3.49 13.37 -4.42
CA ALA A 329 -4.54 12.36 -4.31
C ALA A 329 -4.38 11.21 -5.32
N LEU A 330 -4.00 11.52 -6.57
CA LEU A 330 -3.76 10.52 -7.62
C LEU A 330 -2.61 9.57 -7.25
N ARG A 331 -1.51 10.09 -6.68
CA ARG A 331 -0.39 9.23 -6.26
C ARG A 331 -0.73 8.41 -5.01
N LEU A 332 -1.45 9.00 -4.06
CA LEU A 332 -1.78 8.32 -2.80
C LEU A 332 -2.84 7.22 -2.97
N VAL A 333 -3.70 7.28 -3.98
CA VAL A 333 -4.70 6.23 -4.24
C VAL A 333 -4.13 4.99 -4.93
N ASP A 334 -3.02 5.13 -5.67
CA ASP A 334 -2.43 4.06 -6.50
C ASP A 334 -2.26 2.71 -5.76
N PRO A 335 -1.75 2.64 -4.51
CA PRO A 335 -1.60 1.38 -3.79
C PRO A 335 -2.92 0.64 -3.52
N THR A 336 -4.05 1.35 -3.53
CA THR A 336 -5.37 0.74 -3.36
C THR A 336 -5.90 0.13 -4.66
N ILE A 337 -5.42 0.62 -5.81
CA ILE A 337 -5.80 0.15 -7.15
C ILE A 337 -4.90 -1.03 -7.54
N TYR A 338 -3.59 -0.87 -7.34
CA TYR A 338 -2.56 -1.82 -7.68
C TYR A 338 -2.07 -2.56 -6.43
N LYS A 339 -2.77 -3.65 -6.11
CA LYS A 339 -2.46 -4.46 -4.93
C LYS A 339 -1.04 -5.03 -4.99
N SER A 340 -0.37 -5.00 -3.85
CA SER A 340 0.89 -5.68 -3.63
C SER A 340 0.65 -7.17 -3.30
N ASN A 341 1.74 -7.93 -3.18
CA ASN A 341 1.68 -9.31 -2.68
C ASN A 341 1.61 -9.37 -1.13
N SER A 342 1.46 -8.23 -0.44
CA SER A 342 1.41 -8.13 1.02
C SER A 342 0.14 -7.42 1.49
N ALA A 343 -0.67 -8.13 2.28
CA ALA A 343 -1.89 -7.57 2.86
C ALA A 343 -1.62 -6.40 3.83
N ASP A 344 -0.44 -6.39 4.48
CA ASP A 344 -0.04 -5.30 5.37
C ASP A 344 0.32 -4.04 4.58
N ILE A 345 1.03 -4.19 3.44
CA ILE A 345 1.36 -3.06 2.56
C ILE A 345 0.09 -2.48 1.92
N ASP A 346 -0.84 -3.35 1.48
CA ASP A 346 -2.14 -2.91 0.96
C ASP A 346 -2.95 -2.16 2.04
N THR A 347 -2.86 -2.62 3.29
CA THR A 347 -3.50 -1.96 4.43
C THR A 347 -2.87 -0.60 4.72
N ILE A 348 -1.53 -0.51 4.75
CA ILE A 348 -0.82 0.76 4.92
C ILE A 348 -1.18 1.72 3.79
N GLY A 349 -1.15 1.27 2.53
CA GLY A 349 -1.49 2.09 1.36
C GLY A 349 -2.91 2.67 1.42
N ARG A 350 -3.89 1.87 1.85
CA ARG A 350 -5.25 2.36 2.13
C ARG A 350 -5.25 3.46 3.18
N GLU A 351 -4.65 3.20 4.34
CA GLU A 351 -4.67 4.15 5.45
C GLU A 351 -3.89 5.44 5.12
N VAL A 352 -2.77 5.34 4.38
CA VAL A 352 -2.02 6.48 3.85
C VAL A 352 -2.91 7.39 3.01
N ALA A 353 -3.69 6.83 2.07
CA ALA A 353 -4.64 7.59 1.26
C ALA A 353 -5.72 8.27 2.12
N ILE A 354 -6.21 7.59 3.15
CA ILE A 354 -7.23 8.13 4.05
C ILE A 354 -6.66 9.29 4.88
N TYR A 355 -5.50 9.13 5.53
CA TYR A 355 -4.90 10.19 6.34
C TYR A 355 -4.42 11.38 5.51
N GLY A 356 -4.02 11.16 4.25
CA GLY A 356 -3.76 12.24 3.30
C GLY A 356 -4.97 13.13 3.05
N ALA A 357 -6.20 12.57 3.07
CA ALA A 357 -7.44 13.33 2.91
C ALA A 357 -7.97 13.88 4.24
N LEU A 358 -8.01 13.07 5.30
CA LEU A 358 -8.69 13.41 6.56
C LEU A 358 -8.08 14.60 7.30
N GLN A 359 -6.80 14.87 7.09
CA GLN A 359 -6.15 16.07 7.63
C GLN A 359 -6.88 17.36 7.20
N TRP A 360 -7.32 17.47 5.95
CA TRP A 360 -8.15 18.59 5.47
C TRP A 360 -9.55 18.59 6.05
N TYR A 361 -10.16 17.40 6.24
CA TYR A 361 -11.49 17.31 6.86
C TYR A 361 -11.46 17.81 8.30
N TYR A 362 -10.48 17.38 9.10
CA TYR A 362 -10.36 17.78 10.49
C TYR A 362 -10.02 19.26 10.64
N SER A 363 -9.05 19.76 9.86
CA SER A 363 -8.72 21.19 9.84
C SER A 363 -9.94 22.04 9.48
N GLY A 364 -10.65 21.68 8.41
CA GLY A 364 -11.84 22.37 7.98
C GLY A 364 -12.98 22.37 9.01
N LYS A 365 -13.20 21.25 9.70
CA LYS A 365 -14.22 21.18 10.77
C LYS A 365 -13.84 22.01 12.00
N ILE A 366 -12.55 22.09 12.33
CA ILE A 366 -12.07 22.97 13.40
C ILE A 366 -12.27 24.43 12.99
N ASN A 367 -11.96 24.78 11.74
CA ASN A 367 -12.13 26.12 11.19
C ASN A 367 -13.59 26.55 11.17
N GLU A 368 -14.52 25.71 10.69
CA GLU A 368 -15.96 25.97 10.78
C GLU A 368 -16.42 26.22 12.22
N ALA A 369 -15.98 25.39 13.17
CA ALA A 369 -16.36 25.52 14.57
C ALA A 369 -15.84 26.81 15.22
N ASN A 370 -14.71 27.33 14.73
CA ASN A 370 -14.12 28.59 15.18
C ASN A 370 -14.66 29.82 14.44
N GLY A 371 -15.62 29.67 13.52
CA GLY A 371 -16.14 30.76 12.70
C GLY A 371 -15.20 31.18 11.56
N ASN A 372 -14.17 30.39 11.27
CA ASN A 372 -13.16 30.62 10.23
C ASN A 372 -13.32 29.63 9.06
N GLY A 373 -14.53 29.12 8.82
CA GLY A 373 -14.78 28.08 7.80
C GLY A 373 -14.61 28.55 6.35
N GLU A 374 -14.57 29.86 6.12
CA GLU A 374 -14.28 30.47 4.82
C GLU A 374 -12.83 30.96 4.77
N THR A 375 -12.15 30.69 3.67
CA THR A 375 -10.84 31.30 3.40
C THR A 375 -11.01 32.70 2.83
N PRO A 376 -10.06 33.62 3.09
CA PRO A 376 -10.06 34.92 2.42
C PRO A 376 -10.12 34.75 0.90
N TRP A 377 -10.89 35.59 0.20
CA TRP A 377 -11.10 35.43 -1.25
C TRP A 377 -9.81 35.57 -2.09
N GLN A 378 -8.81 36.25 -1.53
CA GLN A 378 -7.48 36.44 -2.13
C GLN A 378 -6.48 35.34 -1.77
N ASP A 379 -6.86 34.39 -0.91
CA ASP A 379 -6.01 33.26 -0.56
C ASP A 379 -5.85 32.36 -1.79
N GLU A 380 -4.63 31.89 -2.03
CA GLU A 380 -4.33 30.96 -3.11
C GLU A 380 -4.91 29.57 -2.85
N HIS A 381 -5.15 29.24 -1.57
CA HIS A 381 -5.71 27.96 -1.17
C HIS A 381 -7.24 28.02 -1.04
N THR A 382 -7.87 27.02 -1.64
CA THR A 382 -9.28 26.74 -1.38
C THR A 382 -9.47 26.34 0.10
N ALA A 383 -10.59 26.73 0.72
CA ALA A 383 -10.94 26.31 2.08
C ALA A 383 -10.84 24.78 2.31
N ASP A 384 -10.35 24.38 3.47
CA ASP A 384 -9.98 22.99 3.79
C ASP A 384 -11.07 21.94 3.52
N LEU A 385 -12.35 22.24 3.78
CA LEU A 385 -13.42 21.28 3.48
C LEU A 385 -13.64 21.07 1.98
N LYS A 386 -13.35 22.08 1.17
CA LYS A 386 -13.35 21.94 -0.30
C LYS A 386 -12.10 21.19 -0.76
N ARG A 387 -10.92 21.44 -0.17
CA ARG A 387 -9.70 20.62 -0.40
C ARG A 387 -9.96 19.16 -0.07
N PHE A 388 -10.53 18.87 1.10
CA PHE A 388 -10.98 17.53 1.48
C PHE A 388 -11.92 16.94 0.43
N ARG A 389 -12.97 17.67 0.03
CA ARG A 389 -13.93 17.17 -0.96
C ARG A 389 -13.25 16.87 -2.30
N ASN A 390 -12.33 17.71 -2.77
CA ASN A 390 -11.62 17.51 -4.03
C ASN A 390 -10.68 16.30 -3.95
N PHE A 391 -9.81 16.27 -2.94
CA PHE A 391 -8.86 15.19 -2.69
C PHE A 391 -9.58 13.85 -2.49
N PHE A 392 -10.58 13.82 -1.61
CA PHE A 392 -11.32 12.60 -1.30
C PHE A 392 -12.10 12.08 -2.51
N CYS A 393 -12.62 12.97 -3.36
CA CYS A 393 -13.32 12.58 -4.58
C CYS A 393 -12.38 11.88 -5.57
N VAL A 394 -11.11 12.29 -5.65
CA VAL A 394 -10.11 11.58 -6.46
C VAL A 394 -9.80 10.20 -5.90
N ILE A 395 -9.52 10.08 -4.58
CA ILE A 395 -9.21 8.75 -4.01
C ILE A 395 -10.43 7.82 -4.08
N TYR A 396 -11.63 8.33 -3.81
CA TYR A 396 -12.88 7.59 -3.97
C TYR A 396 -13.07 7.14 -5.41
N GLY A 397 -12.87 8.03 -6.38
CA GLY A 397 -13.00 7.71 -7.81
C GLY A 397 -11.99 6.67 -8.30
N GLY A 398 -10.81 6.61 -7.69
CA GLY A 398 -9.82 5.56 -7.96
C GLY A 398 -10.27 4.20 -7.45
N ASN A 399 -10.86 4.13 -6.24
CA ASN A 399 -11.34 2.87 -5.66
C ASN A 399 -12.58 3.04 -4.76
N PRO A 400 -13.80 3.11 -5.34
CA PRO A 400 -15.03 3.30 -4.58
C PRO A 400 -15.28 2.20 -3.52
N ASN A 401 -14.84 0.97 -3.82
CA ASN A 401 -15.01 -0.19 -2.93
C ASN A 401 -14.25 -0.03 -1.61
N VAL A 402 -13.09 0.61 -1.62
CA VAL A 402 -12.27 0.84 -0.42
C VAL A 402 -12.78 2.04 0.38
N PHE A 403 -13.20 3.11 -0.29
CA PHE A 403 -13.52 4.38 0.37
C PHE A 403 -15.02 4.59 0.65
N GLY A 404 -15.90 3.68 0.22
CA GLY A 404 -17.36 3.75 0.41
C GLY A 404 -17.80 4.05 1.85
N LYS A 405 -17.29 3.29 2.83
CA LYS A 405 -17.66 3.50 4.24
C LYS A 405 -17.20 4.85 4.79
N ILE A 406 -16.08 5.39 4.28
CA ILE A 406 -15.59 6.71 4.68
C ILE A 406 -16.46 7.81 4.06
N ALA A 407 -16.90 7.63 2.81
CA ALA A 407 -17.84 8.53 2.16
C ALA A 407 -19.18 8.62 2.92
N GLU A 408 -19.71 7.47 3.36
CA GLU A 408 -20.89 7.40 4.22
C GLU A 408 -20.66 8.08 5.58
N ALA A 409 -19.52 7.82 6.23
CA ALA A 409 -19.21 8.38 7.54
C ALA A 409 -19.06 9.91 7.51
N THR A 410 -18.59 10.47 6.40
CA THR A 410 -18.41 11.91 6.17
C THR A 410 -19.66 12.60 5.65
N GLY A 411 -20.71 11.84 5.30
CA GLY A 411 -21.99 12.36 4.84
C GLY A 411 -21.96 12.91 3.42
N MET A 412 -21.04 12.42 2.58
CA MET A 412 -21.02 12.79 1.16
C MET A 412 -22.25 12.24 0.44
N ASN A 413 -22.94 13.08 -0.32
CA ASN A 413 -24.13 12.66 -1.04
C ASN A 413 -23.79 11.84 -2.30
N ASP A 414 -24.69 10.93 -2.67
CA ASP A 414 -24.53 10.01 -3.81
C ASP A 414 -24.32 10.75 -5.14
N ARG A 415 -24.94 11.93 -5.31
CA ARG A 415 -24.76 12.75 -6.51
C ARG A 415 -23.30 13.20 -6.67
N THR A 416 -22.62 13.51 -5.57
CA THR A 416 -21.21 13.88 -5.57
C THR A 416 -20.35 12.67 -5.85
N LEU A 417 -20.61 11.55 -5.17
CA LEU A 417 -19.87 10.30 -5.33
C LEU A 417 -19.96 9.74 -6.75
N GLY A 418 -21.14 9.79 -7.38
CA GLY A 418 -21.32 9.36 -8.77
C GLY A 418 -20.53 10.18 -9.81
N ARG A 419 -20.01 11.35 -9.43
CA ARG A 419 -19.11 12.15 -10.28
C ARG A 419 -17.64 11.86 -9.99
N CYS A 420 -17.30 11.37 -8.80
CA CYS A 420 -15.92 11.22 -8.36
C CYS A 420 -15.08 10.29 -9.22
N GLU A 421 -15.65 9.20 -9.74
CA GLU A 421 -14.96 8.34 -10.70
C GLU A 421 -14.64 9.06 -12.01
N GLN A 422 -15.53 9.93 -12.49
CA GLN A 422 -15.26 10.75 -13.68
C GLN A 422 -14.19 11.80 -13.41
N GLU A 423 -14.19 12.40 -12.22
CA GLU A 423 -13.14 13.34 -11.79
C GLU A 423 -11.79 12.62 -11.73
N TYR A 424 -11.69 11.47 -11.06
CA TYR A 424 -10.47 10.65 -11.05
C TYR A 424 -9.99 10.35 -12.48
N THR A 425 -10.86 9.82 -13.36
CA THR A 425 -10.46 9.48 -14.73
C THR A 425 -9.94 10.70 -15.49
N LYS A 426 -10.64 11.84 -15.42
CA LYS A 426 -10.24 13.06 -16.14
C LYS A 426 -8.92 13.62 -15.61
N GLN A 427 -8.79 13.71 -14.29
CA GLN A 427 -7.60 14.26 -13.66
C GLN A 427 -6.38 13.36 -13.84
N ASN A 428 -6.55 12.04 -13.69
CA ASN A 428 -5.48 11.08 -13.96
C ASN A 428 -5.02 11.15 -15.42
N ARG A 429 -5.97 11.22 -16.37
CA ARG A 429 -5.66 11.38 -17.79
C ARG A 429 -4.90 12.68 -18.05
N ALA A 430 -5.35 13.80 -17.48
CA ALA A 430 -4.73 15.11 -17.67
C ALA A 430 -3.27 15.08 -17.20
N TRP A 431 -3.02 14.71 -15.93
CA TRP A 431 -1.68 14.63 -15.35
C TRP A 431 -0.76 13.68 -16.12
N ARG A 432 -1.24 12.48 -16.46
CA ARG A 432 -0.46 11.51 -17.26
C ARG A 432 -0.12 12.05 -18.64
N THR A 433 -1.05 12.76 -19.29
CA THR A 433 -0.84 13.32 -20.63
C THR A 433 0.20 14.44 -20.63
N ILE A 434 0.13 15.38 -19.68
CA ILE A 434 1.06 16.51 -19.62
C ILE A 434 2.46 16.08 -19.15
N LEU A 435 2.55 15.02 -18.33
CA LEU A 435 3.83 14.47 -17.85
C LEU A 435 4.48 13.49 -18.84
N ALA A 436 3.71 12.91 -19.78
CA ALA A 436 4.23 11.89 -20.70
C ALA A 436 5.52 12.30 -21.45
N PRO A 437 5.65 13.55 -21.97
CA PRO A 437 6.88 14.02 -22.63
C PRO A 437 8.13 13.97 -21.75
N TYR A 438 7.97 13.98 -20.43
CA TYR A 438 9.05 14.02 -19.44
C TYR A 438 9.14 12.74 -18.60
N THR A 439 8.35 11.73 -18.95
CA THR A 439 8.27 10.48 -18.18
C THR A 439 8.90 9.34 -18.97
N ARG A 440 9.74 8.55 -18.29
CA ARG A 440 10.31 7.34 -18.89
C ARG A 440 9.24 6.29 -19.08
N VAL A 441 9.26 5.64 -20.24
CA VAL A 441 8.39 4.49 -20.51
C VAL A 441 8.70 3.37 -19.52
N GLY A 442 7.67 2.86 -18.85
CA GLY A 442 7.81 1.81 -17.84
C GLY A 442 6.49 1.10 -17.54
N PRO A 443 6.51 -0.03 -16.81
CA PRO A 443 5.30 -0.78 -16.44
C PRO A 443 4.27 0.06 -15.68
N TRP A 444 4.69 1.09 -14.96
CA TRP A 444 3.82 1.98 -14.18
C TRP A 444 3.51 3.30 -14.88
N ASN A 445 4.26 3.66 -15.92
CA ASN A 445 4.06 4.86 -16.73
C ASN A 445 4.14 4.49 -18.23
N PRO A 446 3.23 3.64 -18.72
CA PRO A 446 3.31 3.09 -20.07
C PRO A 446 3.04 4.14 -21.17
N GLU A 447 2.54 5.31 -20.80
CA GLU A 447 2.33 6.49 -21.65
C GLU A 447 3.59 7.35 -21.82
N GLY A 448 4.61 7.16 -20.99
CA GLY A 448 5.85 7.93 -21.04
C GLY A 448 6.53 7.83 -22.41
N THR A 449 7.05 8.95 -22.91
CA THR A 449 7.68 9.00 -24.24
C THR A 449 9.21 9.04 -24.17
N GLN A 450 9.78 9.19 -22.97
CA GLN A 450 11.22 9.13 -22.79
C GLN A 450 11.70 7.67 -22.77
N PRO A 451 12.85 7.34 -23.39
CA PRO A 451 13.45 6.03 -23.26
C PRO A 451 13.66 5.61 -21.80
N ALA A 452 13.58 4.31 -21.51
CA ALA A 452 13.76 3.80 -20.14
C ALA A 452 15.12 4.16 -19.51
N ASN A 453 16.14 4.44 -20.34
CA ASN A 453 17.47 4.87 -19.93
C ASN A 453 17.73 6.37 -20.14
N ALA A 454 16.70 7.19 -20.41
CA ALA A 454 16.88 8.62 -20.66
C ALA A 454 17.60 9.29 -19.47
N PRO A 455 18.67 10.07 -19.69
CA PRO A 455 19.35 10.76 -18.61
C PRO A 455 18.42 11.81 -18.00
N GLY A 456 18.39 11.89 -16.68
CA GLY A 456 17.64 12.92 -15.94
C GLY A 456 18.37 13.25 -14.65
N ALA A 457 18.10 14.43 -14.12
CA ALA A 457 18.75 14.88 -12.90
C ALA A 457 18.28 14.10 -11.66
N LYS A 458 19.13 14.04 -10.64
CA LYS A 458 18.87 13.30 -9.40
C LYS A 458 18.04 14.13 -8.42
N ILE A 459 17.28 13.45 -7.57
CA ILE A 459 16.67 14.04 -6.39
C ILE A 459 17.54 13.67 -5.17
N THR A 460 17.90 14.65 -4.36
CA THR A 460 18.66 14.44 -3.11
C THR A 460 17.75 14.69 -1.92
N VAL A 461 17.84 13.87 -0.88
CA VAL A 461 17.05 14.06 0.35
C VAL A 461 18.01 14.32 1.51
N LYS A 462 17.69 15.33 2.33
CA LYS A 462 18.46 15.73 3.50
C LYS A 462 17.55 15.83 4.71
N PHE A 463 17.92 15.19 5.81
CA PHE A 463 17.28 15.39 7.11
C PHE A 463 18.21 16.23 7.99
N GLU A 464 17.79 17.44 8.31
CA GLU A 464 18.50 18.31 9.25
C GLU A 464 18.13 17.93 10.70
N PRO A 465 19.06 18.08 11.66
CA PRO A 465 18.78 17.83 13.07
C PRO A 465 17.59 18.66 13.56
N SER A 466 16.66 18.03 14.27
CA SER A 466 15.53 18.70 14.90
C SER A 466 15.77 18.97 16.38
N LYS A 467 15.29 20.10 16.89
CA LYS A 467 15.20 20.44 18.33
C LYS A 467 13.99 19.78 19.01
N TYR A 468 13.01 19.30 18.25
CA TYR A 468 11.78 18.68 18.74
C TYR A 468 11.86 17.15 18.72
N ARG A 469 11.19 16.48 19.68
CA ARG A 469 11.18 15.00 19.74
C ARG A 469 10.60 14.37 18.48
N VAL A 470 9.52 14.95 17.97
CA VAL A 470 8.84 14.47 16.76
C VAL A 470 9.73 14.47 15.52
N GLY A 471 10.57 15.50 15.31
CA GLY A 471 11.48 15.55 14.16
C GLY A 471 12.59 14.51 14.26
N LYS A 472 13.13 14.27 15.46
CA LYS A 472 14.11 13.19 15.70
C LYS A 472 13.51 11.80 15.54
N TYR A 473 12.30 11.59 16.07
CA TYR A 473 11.55 10.35 15.85
C TYR A 473 11.29 10.13 14.37
N PHE A 474 10.83 11.16 13.67
CA PHE A 474 10.51 11.10 12.26
C PHE A 474 11.74 10.72 11.43
N GLN A 475 12.87 11.38 11.68
CA GLN A 475 14.15 11.03 11.06
C GLN A 475 14.52 9.56 11.36
N ALA A 476 14.53 9.15 12.63
CA ALA A 476 14.91 7.80 13.02
C ALA A 476 13.99 6.70 12.45
N ALA A 477 12.69 6.99 12.29
CA ALA A 477 11.69 6.01 11.87
C ALA A 477 11.50 5.95 10.35
N PHE A 478 11.70 7.05 9.63
CA PHE A 478 11.27 7.18 8.24
C PHE A 478 12.34 7.64 7.26
N GLU A 479 13.52 8.11 7.70
CA GLU A 479 14.55 8.67 6.81
C GLU A 479 14.92 7.72 5.66
N GLU A 480 15.24 6.46 5.96
CA GLU A 480 15.65 5.48 4.95
C GLU A 480 14.55 5.23 3.90
N GLY A 481 13.33 4.92 4.38
CA GLY A 481 12.20 4.61 3.51
C GLY A 481 11.73 5.81 2.69
N ILE A 482 11.69 7.01 3.28
CA ILE A 482 11.33 8.24 2.57
C ILE A 482 12.39 8.61 1.55
N THR A 483 13.67 8.53 1.92
CA THR A 483 14.77 8.86 1.01
C THR A 483 14.73 7.99 -0.24
N GLY A 484 14.58 6.66 -0.08
CA GLY A 484 14.47 5.74 -1.21
C GLY A 484 13.27 6.06 -2.12
N ASN A 485 12.08 6.23 -1.53
CA ASN A 485 10.87 6.52 -2.29
C ASN A 485 10.94 7.84 -3.07
N ILE A 486 11.51 8.89 -2.46
CA ILE A 486 11.67 10.19 -3.11
C ILE A 486 12.72 10.12 -4.24
N GLN A 487 13.84 9.46 -4.00
CA GLN A 487 14.89 9.28 -5.02
C GLN A 487 14.38 8.49 -6.23
N ASP A 488 13.47 7.55 -6.01
CA ASP A 488 12.86 6.75 -7.07
C ASP A 488 11.98 7.57 -8.02
N LEU A 489 11.51 8.76 -7.63
CA LEU A 489 10.83 9.67 -8.55
C LEU A 489 11.76 10.14 -9.69
N ALA A 490 13.06 10.23 -9.44
CA ALA A 490 14.05 10.55 -10.48
C ALA A 490 14.23 9.41 -11.50
N LYS A 491 13.82 8.18 -11.16
CA LYS A 491 13.76 7.04 -12.11
C LYS A 491 12.54 7.17 -13.03
N THR A 492 11.49 7.84 -12.58
CA THR A 492 10.25 8.06 -13.35
C THR A 492 10.35 9.29 -14.24
N TYR A 493 10.67 10.44 -13.66
CA TYR A 493 10.67 11.72 -14.34
C TYR A 493 12.08 12.11 -14.82
N VAL A 494 12.17 12.63 -16.03
CA VAL A 494 13.38 13.21 -16.61
C VAL A 494 13.43 14.69 -16.21
N LEU A 495 13.96 14.94 -15.01
CA LEU A 495 14.13 16.30 -14.49
C LEU A 495 15.28 17.03 -15.21
N PRO A 496 15.13 18.32 -15.56
CA PRO A 496 16.17 19.07 -16.27
C PRO A 496 17.34 19.49 -15.37
N ARG A 497 17.10 19.64 -14.05
CA ARG A 497 18.15 19.93 -13.07
C ARG A 497 17.90 19.23 -11.73
N PRO A 498 18.92 19.07 -10.88
CA PRO A 498 18.79 18.36 -9.61
C PRO A 498 17.79 19.05 -8.68
N LEU A 499 17.01 18.25 -7.96
CA LEU A 499 16.05 18.73 -6.97
C LEU A 499 16.50 18.28 -5.57
N THR A 500 16.43 19.16 -4.57
CA THR A 500 16.78 18.81 -3.18
C THR A 500 15.55 18.84 -2.29
N VAL A 501 15.27 17.77 -1.56
CA VAL A 501 14.24 17.71 -0.53
C VAL A 501 14.88 17.82 0.84
N VAL A 502 14.50 18.81 1.63
CA VAL A 502 15.09 19.09 2.95
C VAL A 502 14.01 19.00 4.02
N TYR A 503 14.18 18.06 4.95
CA TYR A 503 13.40 17.99 6.18
C TYR A 503 14.11 18.76 7.29
N ARG A 504 13.46 19.77 7.88
CA ARG A 504 14.08 20.63 8.91
C ARG A 504 13.07 21.25 9.86
N ASP A 505 13.54 21.82 10.97
CA ASP A 505 12.72 22.71 11.77
C ASP A 505 12.60 24.08 11.08
N CYS A 506 11.41 24.67 11.12
CA CYS A 506 11.14 25.96 10.51
C CYS A 506 10.52 26.92 11.52
N ASP A 507 10.65 28.22 11.25
CA ASP A 507 10.01 29.27 12.04
C ASP A 507 8.54 29.49 11.66
N GLN A 508 8.08 28.85 10.58
CA GLN A 508 6.71 28.89 10.07
C GLN A 508 6.14 27.47 9.97
N LEU A 509 4.82 27.35 10.15
CA LEU A 509 4.08 26.10 9.91
C LEU A 509 3.81 25.97 8.41
N ASN A 510 4.81 25.60 7.64
CA ASN A 510 4.66 25.48 6.19
C ASN A 510 5.44 24.29 5.59
N ALA A 511 5.15 23.96 4.34
CA ALA A 511 6.04 23.27 3.42
C ALA A 511 6.02 24.09 2.13
N TRP A 512 7.09 24.03 1.34
CA TRP A 512 7.10 24.76 0.08
C TRP A 512 8.14 24.19 -0.88
N TYR A 513 7.84 24.31 -2.16
CA TYR A 513 8.80 24.27 -3.24
C TYR A 513 9.37 25.68 -3.52
N SER A 514 10.69 25.79 -3.65
CA SER A 514 11.42 26.98 -4.10
C SER A 514 11.93 26.74 -5.51
N HIS A 515 11.42 27.50 -6.48
CA HIS A 515 11.90 27.43 -7.86
C HIS A 515 13.36 27.85 -7.94
N GLU A 516 13.78 28.96 -7.33
CA GLU A 516 15.16 29.42 -7.54
C GLU A 516 16.20 28.43 -7.00
N ASP A 517 15.91 27.80 -5.85
CA ASP A 517 16.83 26.84 -5.22
C ASP A 517 16.69 25.40 -5.73
N ALA A 518 15.71 25.10 -6.59
CA ALA A 518 15.31 23.75 -6.96
C ALA A 518 15.17 22.85 -5.71
N SER A 519 14.39 23.32 -4.73
CA SER A 519 14.29 22.60 -3.46
C SER A 519 12.88 22.54 -2.90
N ILE A 520 12.57 21.44 -2.23
CA ILE A 520 11.34 21.25 -1.46
C ILE A 520 11.74 21.25 0.01
N THR A 521 11.19 22.19 0.79
CA THR A 521 11.36 22.22 2.25
C THR A 521 10.15 21.60 2.93
N MET A 522 10.40 20.56 3.73
CA MET A 522 9.42 19.86 4.55
C MET A 522 9.66 20.21 6.03
N CYS A 523 8.83 21.09 6.60
CA CYS A 523 9.02 21.51 7.99
C CYS A 523 8.45 20.49 8.98
N TYR A 524 9.28 20.02 9.92
CA TYR A 524 8.83 19.12 10.99
C TYR A 524 7.69 19.73 11.83
N ASN A 525 7.70 21.05 12.00
CA ASN A 525 6.67 21.78 12.75
C ASN A 525 5.28 21.68 12.10
N LEU A 526 5.20 21.78 10.77
CA LEU A 526 3.94 21.59 10.04
C LEU A 526 3.45 20.15 10.17
N LEU A 527 4.32 19.19 9.90
CA LEU A 527 3.99 17.76 9.97
C LEU A 527 3.52 17.38 11.38
N SER A 528 4.23 17.85 12.41
CA SER A 528 3.85 17.65 13.80
C SER A 528 2.51 18.29 14.14
N TYR A 529 2.24 19.50 13.66
CA TYR A 529 0.97 20.19 13.89
C TYR A 529 -0.20 19.38 13.33
N MET A 530 -0.07 18.91 12.09
CA MET A 530 -1.09 18.12 11.41
C MET A 530 -1.30 16.77 12.11
N LEU A 531 -0.22 16.08 12.48
CA LEU A 531 -0.29 14.80 13.19
C LEU A 531 -0.93 14.95 14.58
N ASN A 532 -0.59 16.01 15.31
CA ASN A 532 -1.21 16.31 16.61
C ASN A 532 -2.70 16.60 16.45
N MET A 533 -3.09 17.36 15.42
CA MET A 533 -4.50 17.64 15.13
C MET A 533 -5.30 16.35 14.90
N VAL A 534 -4.79 15.43 14.07
CA VAL A 534 -5.45 14.14 13.82
C VAL A 534 -5.50 13.32 15.10
N SER A 535 -4.38 13.21 15.82
CA SER A 535 -4.28 12.50 17.09
C SER A 535 -5.28 13.02 18.13
N ASP A 536 -5.40 14.33 18.33
CA ASP A 536 -6.31 14.97 19.29
C ASP A 536 -7.79 14.68 19.00
N MET A 537 -8.14 14.62 17.72
CA MET A 537 -9.51 14.31 17.27
C MET A 537 -9.87 12.84 17.49
N GLU A 538 -8.91 11.93 17.28
CA GLU A 538 -9.15 10.49 17.29
C GLU A 538 -8.92 9.85 18.67
N MET A 539 -7.90 10.31 19.40
CA MET A 539 -7.37 9.68 20.61
C MET A 539 -7.79 10.36 21.92
N ASN A 540 -8.57 11.44 21.84
CA ASN A 540 -8.84 12.35 22.97
C ASN A 540 -7.57 12.88 23.65
N THR A 541 -6.48 13.06 22.90
CA THR A 541 -5.30 13.79 23.37
C THR A 541 -5.57 15.30 23.37
N VAL A 542 -4.72 16.08 24.05
CA VAL A 542 -4.78 17.55 24.06
C VAL A 542 -3.41 18.09 23.68
N ASP A 543 -3.32 18.76 22.53
CA ASP A 543 -2.07 19.25 21.94
C ASP A 543 -1.02 18.14 21.79
N GLY A 544 -1.46 16.91 21.46
CA GLY A 544 -0.62 15.71 21.29
C GLY A 544 -0.34 14.91 22.58
N TRP A 545 -0.81 15.36 23.75
CA TRP A 545 -0.54 14.71 25.05
C TRP A 545 -1.65 13.77 25.54
N THR A 546 -1.27 12.64 26.15
CA THR A 546 -2.17 11.76 26.92
C THR A 546 -2.32 12.26 28.36
N MET A 547 -3.53 12.65 28.77
CA MET A 547 -3.81 13.17 30.12
C MET A 547 -4.44 12.10 31.03
N ALA A 548 -4.17 12.13 32.35
CA ALA A 548 -4.77 11.22 33.33
C ALA A 548 -6.32 11.37 33.43
N LYS A 549 -7.04 10.24 33.54
CA LYS A 549 -8.52 10.17 33.56
C LYS A 549 -9.12 10.69 34.88
N GLY A 550 -10.17 11.51 34.80
CA GLY A 550 -11.07 11.81 35.92
C GLY A 550 -12.24 12.75 35.57
N GLN A 551 -13.45 12.28 35.90
CA GLN A 551 -14.76 12.96 36.01
C GLN A 551 -15.57 13.20 34.73
N GLY A 552 -16.56 12.33 34.54
CA GLY A 552 -17.64 12.48 33.57
C GLY A 552 -18.89 13.13 34.15
N ALA A 553 -19.81 13.49 33.27
CA ALA A 553 -21.21 13.73 33.58
C ALA A 553 -22.08 13.40 32.37
N SER A 554 -23.32 13.04 32.69
CA SER A 554 -24.27 12.18 31.99
C SER A 554 -25.33 12.91 31.16
N ASN A 555 -25.89 12.14 30.21
CA ASN A 555 -27.29 12.08 29.72
C ASN A 555 -27.94 13.27 28.98
N GLY A 556 -28.68 12.90 27.93
CA GLY A 556 -29.72 13.73 27.32
C GLY A 556 -30.31 13.09 26.07
N ALA A 557 -31.41 12.33 26.23
CA ALA A 557 -32.21 11.74 25.16
C ALA A 557 -33.14 12.79 24.51
N GLY A 558 -33.51 12.58 23.24
CA GLY A 558 -34.54 13.37 22.55
C GLY A 558 -34.98 12.70 21.25
N ALA A 559 -36.23 12.27 21.20
CA ALA A 559 -36.89 11.56 20.10
C ALA A 559 -37.69 12.51 19.17
N GLY A 560 -38.06 12.02 17.99
CA GLY A 560 -39.08 12.58 17.08
C GLY A 560 -38.53 12.97 15.71
N ALA A 561 -39.20 12.83 14.57
CA ALA A 561 -40.38 12.10 14.10
C ALA A 561 -40.40 12.37 12.56
N ALA A 562 -40.74 11.38 11.73
CA ALA A 562 -41.04 11.56 10.30
C ALA A 562 -42.50 12.04 10.11
N PRO A 563 -42.84 12.62 8.94
CA PRO A 563 -43.50 11.86 7.84
C PRO A 563 -42.97 12.25 6.43
N SER A 564 -42.93 11.37 5.41
CA SER A 564 -43.94 11.07 4.35
C SER A 564 -44.51 12.31 3.63
N ASN A 565 -44.73 12.41 2.31
CA ASN A 565 -45.05 11.42 1.27
C ASN A 565 -44.98 12.03 -0.17
N SER A 566 -44.82 11.13 -1.16
CA SER A 566 -45.47 11.06 -2.51
C SER A 566 -45.24 12.08 -3.66
N ALA A 567 -44.75 11.51 -4.77
CA ALA A 567 -45.35 11.40 -6.12
C ALA A 567 -45.27 12.55 -7.15
N GLY A 568 -44.91 12.17 -8.40
CA GLY A 568 -45.17 12.94 -9.63
C GLY A 568 -44.33 12.46 -10.82
N ALA A 569 -44.94 11.75 -11.77
CA ALA A 569 -44.34 11.15 -12.96
C ALA A 569 -44.33 12.07 -14.20
N ALA A 570 -43.46 11.77 -15.18
CA ALA A 570 -43.74 11.63 -16.63
C ALA A 570 -42.67 12.24 -17.57
N ALA A 571 -42.29 11.42 -18.57
CA ALA A 571 -41.52 11.71 -19.80
C ALA A 571 -42.52 12.06 -20.95
N PRO A 572 -42.22 12.06 -22.30
CA PRO A 572 -40.99 11.66 -23.02
C PRO A 572 -40.63 12.37 -24.38
N GLN A 573 -39.56 11.85 -25.01
CA GLN A 573 -39.34 11.56 -26.46
C GLN A 573 -38.86 12.62 -27.49
N GLY A 574 -37.76 12.25 -28.20
CA GLY A 574 -37.80 12.05 -29.66
C GLY A 574 -36.69 12.68 -30.52
N GLY A 575 -35.97 11.87 -31.34
CA GLY A 575 -35.36 12.32 -32.61
C GLY A 575 -33.98 11.73 -32.97
N ASN A 576 -33.92 10.92 -34.02
CA ASN A 576 -32.74 10.21 -34.57
C ASN A 576 -32.48 10.65 -36.03
N ARG A 577 -31.23 10.70 -36.52
CA ARG A 577 -30.77 10.19 -37.85
C ARG A 577 -29.32 10.57 -38.24
N THR A 578 -28.76 9.67 -39.03
CA THR A 578 -27.37 9.45 -39.51
C THR A 578 -27.08 10.05 -40.90
N THR A 579 -25.82 10.02 -41.37
CA THR A 579 -25.39 9.57 -42.73
C THR A 579 -23.84 9.45 -42.84
N ALA A 580 -23.36 8.61 -43.76
CA ALA A 580 -21.97 8.15 -43.96
C ALA A 580 -21.50 8.39 -45.42
N ALA A 581 -20.19 8.25 -45.72
CA ALA A 581 -19.63 8.13 -47.07
C ALA A 581 -18.34 7.27 -47.12
N ALA A 582 -18.06 6.67 -48.28
CA ALA A 582 -17.31 5.42 -48.55
C ALA A 582 -15.82 5.59 -49.06
N PRO A 583 -15.03 4.50 -49.27
CA PRO A 583 -13.55 4.49 -49.32
C PRO A 583 -12.88 4.26 -50.71
N VAL A 584 -11.54 4.35 -50.75
CA VAL A 584 -10.62 4.11 -51.90
C VAL A 584 -9.64 2.94 -51.59
N PRO A 585 -9.15 2.11 -52.56
CA PRO A 585 -8.52 0.80 -52.29
C PRO A 585 -6.98 0.66 -52.52
N VAL A 586 -6.48 -0.57 -52.20
CA VAL A 586 -5.22 -1.33 -52.55
C VAL A 586 -3.93 -1.08 -51.69
N PRO A 587 -2.92 -2.00 -51.53
CA PRO A 587 -2.78 -3.49 -51.63
C PRO A 587 -2.29 -4.20 -50.33
N ALA A 588 -2.38 -5.54 -50.31
CA ALA A 588 -1.90 -6.45 -49.26
C ALA A 588 -0.37 -6.51 -49.14
N GLY A 589 0.15 -6.32 -47.93
CA GLY A 589 1.57 -6.48 -47.58
C GLY A 589 1.73 -7.32 -46.31
N ASN A 590 2.87 -8.01 -46.19
CA ASN A 590 3.31 -8.75 -45.01
C ASN A 590 3.11 -7.92 -43.72
N PHE A 591 2.06 -8.20 -42.97
CA PHE A 591 1.78 -7.53 -41.70
C PHE A 591 2.55 -8.25 -40.58
N ASP A 592 3.52 -7.57 -39.96
CA ASP A 592 4.26 -8.11 -38.81
C ASP A 592 3.49 -7.88 -37.51
N GLU A 593 2.62 -8.83 -37.16
CA GLU A 593 1.83 -8.79 -35.91
C GLU A 593 2.69 -8.91 -34.65
N ALA A 594 3.89 -9.48 -34.78
CA ALA A 594 4.82 -9.74 -33.69
C ALA A 594 5.75 -8.54 -33.42
N LYS A 595 5.66 -7.48 -34.22
CA LYS A 595 6.50 -6.28 -34.09
C LYS A 595 6.57 -5.79 -32.65
N ASP A 596 7.77 -5.80 -32.09
CA ASP A 596 8.05 -5.28 -30.76
C ASP A 596 8.38 -3.78 -30.83
N PHE A 597 7.65 -2.97 -30.07
CA PHE A 597 7.90 -1.54 -29.94
C PHE A 597 8.75 -1.20 -28.71
N GLY A 598 9.20 -2.19 -27.94
CA GLY A 598 9.89 -2.00 -26.67
C GLY A 598 8.97 -1.55 -25.54
N MET A 599 7.66 -1.70 -25.70
CA MET A 599 6.67 -1.30 -24.69
C MET A 599 6.55 -2.38 -23.60
N PRO A 600 6.78 -2.06 -22.32
CA PRO A 600 6.65 -3.04 -21.25
C PRO A 600 5.18 -3.42 -21.01
N PRO A 601 4.89 -4.69 -20.70
CA PRO A 601 3.57 -5.08 -20.21
C PRO A 601 3.21 -4.32 -18.93
N THR A 602 1.95 -3.94 -18.80
CA THR A 602 1.48 -3.04 -17.73
C THR A 602 0.10 -3.46 -17.25
N GLN A 603 -0.18 -3.26 -15.96
CA GLN A 603 -1.54 -3.35 -15.40
C GLN A 603 -2.22 -1.97 -15.32
N VAL A 604 -1.51 -0.91 -15.73
CA VAL A 604 -2.04 0.44 -15.77
C VAL A 604 -2.79 0.65 -17.09
N LEU A 605 -4.02 1.15 -16.99
CA LEU A 605 -4.84 1.44 -18.16
C LEU A 605 -4.25 2.62 -18.93
N TYR A 606 -4.09 2.45 -20.25
CA TYR A 606 -3.65 3.54 -21.11
C TYR A 606 -4.71 4.64 -21.15
N PRO A 607 -4.32 5.92 -20.98
CA PRO A 607 -5.25 7.04 -21.09
C PRO A 607 -5.78 7.22 -22.51
N ALA A 608 -6.96 7.84 -22.64
CA ALA A 608 -7.46 8.30 -23.94
C ALA A 608 -6.42 9.23 -24.61
N PRO A 609 -6.23 9.18 -25.93
CA PRO A 609 -7.13 8.63 -26.96
C PRO A 609 -6.93 7.13 -27.27
N TYR A 610 -6.23 6.38 -26.42
CA TYR A 610 -5.98 4.95 -26.60
C TYR A 610 -5.22 4.61 -27.90
N LYS A 611 -4.39 5.54 -28.38
CA LYS A 611 -3.52 5.36 -29.54
C LYS A 611 -2.07 5.39 -29.14
N GLY A 612 -1.27 4.57 -29.79
CA GLY A 612 0.17 4.47 -29.59
C GLY A 612 0.65 3.02 -29.51
N PRO A 613 1.96 2.78 -29.48
CA PRO A 613 2.51 1.44 -29.48
C PRO A 613 2.01 0.62 -28.28
N THR A 614 1.78 -0.67 -28.51
CA THR A 614 1.32 -1.63 -27.51
C THR A 614 2.39 -2.67 -27.17
N PRO A 615 2.40 -3.22 -25.95
CA PRO A 615 3.30 -4.32 -25.57
C PRO A 615 3.08 -5.58 -26.41
N THR A 616 4.06 -6.49 -26.41
CA THR A 616 3.93 -7.80 -27.07
C THR A 616 3.18 -8.82 -26.21
N THR A 617 2.97 -8.54 -24.92
CA THR A 617 2.22 -9.40 -23.98
C THR A 617 1.29 -8.60 -23.08
N ASN A 618 0.30 -9.27 -22.49
CA ASN A 618 -0.64 -8.69 -21.54
C ASN A 618 -0.59 -9.50 -20.22
N PRO A 619 -0.45 -8.86 -19.04
CA PRO A 619 -0.27 -9.59 -17.79
C PRO A 619 -1.52 -10.37 -17.34
N LEU A 620 -2.70 -10.06 -17.88
CA LEU A 620 -3.97 -10.68 -17.49
C LEU A 620 -4.72 -11.33 -18.67
N ALA A 621 -4.09 -11.43 -19.85
CA ALA A 621 -4.69 -12.03 -21.04
C ALA A 621 -3.66 -12.73 -21.93
N THR A 622 -4.08 -13.76 -22.63
CA THR A 622 -3.23 -14.50 -23.57
C THR A 622 -3.26 -13.83 -24.95
N VAL A 623 -2.10 -13.56 -25.54
CA VAL A 623 -2.04 -13.01 -26.90
C VAL A 623 -2.36 -14.09 -27.93
N VAL A 624 -3.18 -13.76 -28.92
CA VAL A 624 -3.49 -14.64 -30.06
C VAL A 624 -3.08 -14.00 -31.37
N THR A 625 -2.60 -14.80 -32.32
CA THR A 625 -2.26 -14.37 -33.69
C THR A 625 -3.45 -14.47 -34.63
N THR A 626 -3.38 -13.86 -35.82
CA THR A 626 -4.42 -14.02 -36.87
C THR A 626 -4.69 -15.49 -37.19
N ALA A 627 -3.66 -16.31 -37.34
CA ALA A 627 -3.81 -17.74 -37.64
C ALA A 627 -4.52 -18.50 -36.50
N GLN A 628 -4.17 -18.20 -35.25
CA GLN A 628 -4.83 -18.80 -34.09
C GLN A 628 -6.30 -18.37 -33.99
N LEU A 629 -6.60 -17.08 -34.22
CA LEU A 629 -7.96 -16.58 -34.24
C LEU A 629 -8.79 -17.21 -35.36
N ALA A 630 -8.24 -17.33 -36.57
CA ALA A 630 -8.90 -18.01 -37.68
C ALA A 630 -9.24 -19.46 -37.33
N ASN A 631 -8.30 -20.20 -36.73
CA ASN A 631 -8.53 -21.58 -36.28
C ASN A 631 -9.62 -21.65 -35.19
N TYR A 632 -9.64 -20.71 -34.24
CA TYR A 632 -10.70 -20.61 -33.23
C TYR A 632 -12.09 -20.39 -33.84
N LEU A 633 -12.19 -19.56 -34.87
CA LEU A 633 -13.47 -19.30 -35.55
C LEU A 633 -13.93 -20.49 -36.41
N MET A 634 -13.00 -21.35 -36.85
CA MET A 634 -13.32 -22.57 -37.61
C MET A 634 -13.66 -23.76 -36.72
N SER A 635 -13.24 -23.80 -35.45
CA SER A 635 -13.43 -24.95 -34.56
C SER A 635 -14.87 -25.16 -34.06
N ASN A 636 -15.81 -24.29 -34.44
CA ASN A 636 -17.20 -24.27 -33.92
C ASN A 636 -17.31 -24.05 -32.39
N ASP A 637 -16.21 -23.66 -31.73
CA ASP A 637 -16.25 -23.27 -30.32
C ASP A 637 -17.00 -21.94 -30.14
N LYS A 638 -17.81 -21.86 -29.08
CA LYS A 638 -18.48 -20.60 -28.72
C LYS A 638 -17.46 -19.63 -28.14
N VAL A 639 -16.97 -18.73 -28.97
CA VAL A 639 -16.10 -17.62 -28.59
C VAL A 639 -16.87 -16.31 -28.57
N LEU A 640 -16.65 -15.49 -27.54
CA LEU A 640 -17.12 -14.11 -27.50
C LEU A 640 -16.04 -13.21 -28.09
N LEU A 641 -16.31 -12.65 -29.26
CA LEU A 641 -15.39 -11.78 -29.97
C LEU A 641 -15.83 -10.31 -29.79
N ILE A 642 -14.97 -9.46 -29.24
CA ILE A 642 -15.28 -8.06 -28.89
C ILE A 642 -14.34 -7.11 -29.62
N ASP A 643 -14.95 -6.23 -30.42
CA ASP A 643 -14.27 -5.16 -31.14
C ASP A 643 -14.35 -3.85 -30.35
N THR A 644 -13.21 -3.33 -29.93
CA THR A 644 -13.11 -2.02 -29.25
C THR A 644 -12.92 -0.86 -30.23
N GLY A 645 -12.75 -1.16 -31.52
CA GLY A 645 -12.66 -0.18 -32.58
C GLY A 645 -13.98 0.57 -32.79
N LYS A 646 -13.87 1.70 -33.50
CA LYS A 646 -14.99 2.52 -33.96
C LYS A 646 -15.08 2.54 -35.49
N LEU A 647 -14.61 1.47 -36.13
CA LEU A 647 -14.63 1.32 -37.59
C LEU A 647 -16.02 0.87 -38.04
N ASP A 648 -16.38 1.18 -39.29
CA ASP A 648 -17.66 0.77 -39.91
C ASP A 648 -17.70 -0.72 -40.25
N GLN A 649 -16.55 -1.39 -40.21
CA GLN A 649 -16.38 -2.81 -40.49
C GLN A 649 -15.68 -3.51 -39.33
N THR A 650 -16.04 -4.78 -39.11
CA THR A 650 -15.52 -5.61 -38.02
C THR A 650 -15.39 -7.07 -38.45
N ILE A 651 -14.71 -7.88 -37.64
CA ILE A 651 -14.55 -9.33 -37.87
C ILE A 651 -15.92 -10.03 -37.74
N PRO A 652 -16.27 -10.99 -38.62
CA PRO A 652 -17.53 -11.74 -38.52
C PRO A 652 -17.74 -12.36 -37.13
N GLY A 653 -18.95 -12.22 -36.59
CA GLY A 653 -19.30 -12.69 -35.24
C GLY A 653 -18.90 -11.75 -34.09
N ALA A 654 -18.11 -10.70 -34.34
CA ALA A 654 -17.72 -9.74 -33.29
C ALA A 654 -18.87 -8.84 -32.83
N ILE A 655 -18.88 -8.43 -31.57
CA ILE A 655 -19.73 -7.36 -31.02
C ILE A 655 -18.87 -6.13 -30.83
N GLN A 656 -19.28 -4.99 -31.39
CA GLN A 656 -18.55 -3.74 -31.21
C GLN A 656 -18.93 -3.10 -29.87
N VAL A 657 -17.94 -2.90 -29.00
CA VAL A 657 -18.07 -2.30 -27.68
C VAL A 657 -16.92 -1.31 -27.46
N PRO A 658 -16.99 -0.11 -28.05
CA PRO A 658 -15.86 0.82 -28.06
C PRO A 658 -15.39 1.26 -26.67
N ASP A 659 -16.31 1.31 -25.72
CA ASP A 659 -16.03 1.74 -24.35
C ASP A 659 -15.46 0.62 -23.47
N ALA A 660 -15.39 -0.64 -23.92
CA ALA A 660 -14.86 -1.76 -23.12
C ALA A 660 -13.41 -1.51 -22.67
N GLY A 661 -12.66 -0.71 -23.44
CA GLY A 661 -11.27 -0.34 -23.16
C GLY A 661 -11.08 1.02 -22.47
N ARG A 662 -12.14 1.66 -21.97
CA ARG A 662 -12.01 3.01 -21.39
C ARG A 662 -11.07 3.05 -20.19
N ASP A 663 -10.33 4.15 -20.07
CA ASP A 663 -9.49 4.46 -18.91
C ASP A 663 -10.32 4.75 -17.65
N GLY A 664 -9.60 5.02 -16.56
CA GLY A 664 -10.12 5.05 -15.20
C GLY A 664 -9.28 4.13 -14.33
N SER A 665 -9.94 3.30 -13.54
CA SER A 665 -9.29 2.39 -12.61
C SER A 665 -9.74 0.95 -12.87
N LEU A 666 -8.89 -0.03 -12.54
CA LEU A 666 -9.31 -1.45 -12.51
C LEU A 666 -10.18 -1.78 -11.28
N THR A 667 -10.51 -0.78 -10.47
CA THR A 667 -11.37 -0.88 -9.30
C THR A 667 -12.54 0.11 -9.33
N ASP A 668 -12.82 0.73 -10.49
CA ASP A 668 -13.95 1.63 -10.70
C ASP A 668 -15.28 0.87 -10.91
N SER A 669 -16.42 1.56 -10.83
CA SER A 669 -17.74 0.94 -11.07
C SER A 669 -17.91 0.44 -12.50
N PHE A 670 -17.16 1.00 -13.46
CA PHE A 670 -17.18 0.54 -14.84
C PHE A 670 -16.57 -0.86 -14.97
N GLN A 671 -15.56 -1.19 -14.17
CA GLN A 671 -15.02 -2.55 -14.06
C GLN A 671 -16.13 -3.56 -13.73
N ASP A 672 -16.96 -3.26 -12.73
CA ASP A 672 -18.04 -4.14 -12.30
C ASP A 672 -19.12 -4.27 -13.38
N GLN A 673 -19.49 -3.16 -14.04
CA GLN A 673 -20.44 -3.15 -15.16
C GLN A 673 -19.96 -3.98 -16.34
N LEU A 674 -18.67 -3.88 -16.69
CA LEU A 674 -18.09 -4.67 -17.78
C LEU A 674 -18.09 -6.16 -17.44
N VAL A 675 -17.72 -6.52 -16.20
CA VAL A 675 -17.75 -7.91 -15.71
C VAL A 675 -19.17 -8.48 -15.74
N GLU A 676 -20.15 -7.72 -15.27
CA GLU A 676 -21.56 -8.15 -15.30
C GLU A 676 -22.06 -8.31 -16.74
N TRP A 677 -21.71 -7.38 -17.63
CA TRP A 677 -22.07 -7.47 -19.04
C TRP A 677 -21.42 -8.69 -19.71
N LEU A 678 -20.14 -8.96 -19.47
CA LEU A 678 -19.44 -10.15 -19.97
C LEU A 678 -20.08 -11.43 -19.46
N ALA A 679 -20.42 -11.49 -18.17
CA ALA A 679 -21.11 -12.65 -17.59
C ALA A 679 -22.47 -12.89 -18.27
N LYS A 680 -23.22 -11.84 -18.64
CA LYS A 680 -24.45 -11.99 -19.42
C LYS A 680 -24.16 -12.55 -20.82
N GLN A 681 -23.13 -12.07 -21.50
CA GLN A 681 -22.75 -12.56 -22.83
C GLN A 681 -22.28 -14.03 -22.81
N THR A 682 -21.56 -14.44 -21.77
CA THR A 682 -21.08 -15.82 -21.61
C THR A 682 -22.01 -16.73 -20.82
N LYS A 683 -23.21 -16.26 -20.47
CA LYS A 683 -24.19 -16.99 -19.63
C LYS A 683 -23.61 -17.46 -18.29
N GLY A 684 -22.71 -16.67 -17.72
CA GLY A 684 -22.04 -16.92 -16.45
C GLY A 684 -20.81 -17.82 -16.54
N ASP A 685 -20.49 -18.37 -17.72
CA ASP A 685 -19.29 -19.19 -17.89
C ASP A 685 -18.06 -18.29 -18.11
N THR A 686 -17.19 -18.21 -17.10
CA THR A 686 -15.94 -17.45 -17.19
C THR A 686 -14.83 -18.22 -17.93
N ALA A 687 -15.01 -19.52 -18.19
CA ALA A 687 -14.09 -20.33 -18.98
C ALA A 687 -14.34 -20.22 -20.49
N SER A 688 -15.50 -19.68 -20.90
CA SER A 688 -15.79 -19.33 -22.30
C SER A 688 -14.74 -18.31 -22.79
N PRO A 689 -14.02 -18.60 -23.91
CA PRO A 689 -13.04 -17.68 -24.47
C PRO A 689 -13.63 -16.31 -24.81
N VAL A 690 -13.03 -15.25 -24.28
CA VAL A 690 -13.34 -13.87 -24.65
C VAL A 690 -12.13 -13.26 -25.36
N ILE A 691 -12.29 -12.85 -26.62
CA ILE A 691 -11.21 -12.30 -27.43
C ILE A 691 -11.49 -10.82 -27.68
N PHE A 692 -10.58 -9.96 -27.24
CA PHE A 692 -10.62 -8.52 -27.51
C PHE A 692 -9.69 -8.14 -28.64
N PHE A 693 -10.14 -7.26 -29.52
CA PHE A 693 -9.33 -6.66 -30.58
C PHE A 693 -9.77 -5.23 -30.87
N GLY A 694 -8.95 -4.51 -31.62
CA GLY A 694 -9.25 -3.17 -32.11
C GLY A 694 -8.76 -3.00 -33.55
N PRO A 695 -8.48 -1.76 -34.00
CA PRO A 695 -7.98 -1.53 -35.35
C PRO A 695 -6.65 -2.22 -35.65
N GLY A 696 -5.66 -2.18 -34.75
CA GLY A 696 -4.37 -2.80 -35.01
C GLY A 696 -3.35 -2.65 -33.89
N LEU A 697 -2.05 -2.78 -34.21
CA LEU A 697 -0.95 -2.83 -33.25
C LEU A 697 -0.80 -1.59 -32.35
N ASN A 698 -1.37 -0.46 -32.78
CA ASN A 698 -1.34 0.81 -32.06
C ASN A 698 -2.64 1.07 -31.27
N ASP A 699 -3.50 0.06 -31.12
CA ASP A 699 -4.75 0.15 -30.40
C ASP A 699 -4.60 -0.23 -28.92
N ARG A 700 -4.65 0.76 -28.05
CA ARG A 700 -4.54 0.57 -26.60
C ARG A 700 -5.90 0.26 -25.95
N SER A 701 -7.03 0.51 -26.63
CA SER A 701 -8.36 0.20 -26.08
C SER A 701 -8.59 -1.30 -25.96
N SER A 702 -8.20 -2.09 -26.96
CA SER A 702 -8.31 -3.55 -26.89
C SER A 702 -7.40 -4.16 -25.81
N TYR A 703 -6.22 -3.58 -25.59
CA TYR A 703 -5.33 -3.94 -24.48
C TYR A 703 -5.97 -3.67 -23.11
N ASN A 704 -6.52 -2.47 -22.92
CA ASN A 704 -7.25 -2.08 -21.72
C ASN A 704 -8.45 -3.00 -21.47
N ALA A 705 -9.23 -3.32 -22.50
CA ALA A 705 -10.39 -4.18 -22.38
C ALA A 705 -10.00 -5.62 -21.96
N ALA A 706 -8.91 -6.14 -22.54
CA ALA A 706 -8.36 -7.43 -22.14
C ALA A 706 -7.86 -7.44 -20.69
N LEU A 707 -7.19 -6.36 -20.24
CA LEU A 707 -6.81 -6.21 -18.83
C LEU A 707 -8.03 -6.26 -17.90
N ARG A 708 -9.08 -5.49 -18.22
CA ARG A 708 -10.30 -5.42 -17.42
C ARG A 708 -11.00 -6.78 -17.34
N ALA A 709 -11.13 -7.49 -18.47
CA ALA A 709 -11.75 -8.82 -18.49
C ALA A 709 -10.92 -9.87 -17.73
N GLY A 710 -9.59 -9.85 -17.91
CA GLY A 710 -8.67 -10.71 -17.17
C GLY A 710 -8.71 -10.46 -15.65
N ARG A 711 -8.82 -9.19 -15.23
CA ARG A 711 -9.06 -8.82 -13.82
C ARG A 711 -10.37 -9.38 -13.29
N GLY A 712 -11.40 -9.42 -14.14
CA GLY A 712 -12.68 -10.08 -13.90
C GLY A 712 -12.62 -11.62 -13.89
N LYS A 713 -11.44 -12.23 -14.06
CA LYS A 713 -11.19 -13.68 -14.09
C LYS A 713 -11.86 -14.42 -15.27
N PHE A 714 -12.14 -13.73 -16.36
CA PHE A 714 -12.55 -14.38 -17.62
C PHE A 714 -11.34 -14.99 -18.33
N LYS A 715 -11.54 -16.11 -19.02
CA LYS A 715 -10.55 -16.70 -19.94
C LYS A 715 -10.36 -15.75 -21.13
N THR A 716 -9.42 -14.83 -20.96
CA THR A 716 -9.29 -13.65 -21.82
C THR A 716 -8.13 -13.81 -22.79
N PHE A 717 -8.39 -13.47 -24.04
CA PHE A 717 -7.40 -13.36 -25.10
C PHE A 717 -7.38 -11.95 -25.68
N TRP A 718 -6.21 -11.53 -26.13
CA TRP A 718 -6.02 -10.27 -26.81
C TRP A 718 -5.45 -10.51 -28.20
N TYR A 719 -6.22 -10.21 -29.23
CA TYR A 719 -5.77 -10.24 -30.61
C TYR A 719 -5.17 -8.89 -30.98
N ARG A 720 -3.85 -8.79 -30.76
CA ARG A 720 -3.07 -7.56 -30.94
C ARG A 720 -3.06 -7.05 -32.39
N GLY A 721 -3.05 -7.95 -33.37
CA GLY A 721 -3.01 -7.62 -34.79
C GLY A 721 -4.22 -6.81 -35.27
N GLY A 722 -5.37 -6.98 -34.60
CA GLY A 722 -6.58 -6.22 -34.88
C GLY A 722 -7.15 -6.43 -36.28
N THR A 723 -8.07 -5.55 -36.66
CA THR A 723 -8.72 -5.62 -37.98
C THR A 723 -7.74 -5.40 -39.13
N GLU A 724 -6.68 -4.59 -38.93
CA GLU A 724 -5.62 -4.34 -39.91
C GLU A 724 -4.90 -5.64 -40.32
N ALA A 725 -4.46 -6.44 -39.36
CA ALA A 725 -3.80 -7.72 -39.63
C ALA A 725 -4.76 -8.74 -40.26
N TRP A 726 -6.00 -8.78 -39.79
CA TRP A 726 -7.04 -9.65 -40.32
C TRP A 726 -7.32 -9.39 -41.80
N VAL A 727 -7.47 -8.11 -42.18
CA VAL A 727 -7.66 -7.69 -43.58
C VAL A 727 -6.40 -7.91 -44.41
N ALA A 728 -5.22 -7.64 -43.86
CA ALA A 728 -3.95 -7.90 -44.54
C ALA A 728 -3.75 -9.40 -44.87
N ALA A 729 -4.29 -10.29 -44.03
CA ALA A 729 -4.31 -11.74 -44.27
C ALA A 729 -5.39 -12.19 -45.28
N GLY A 730 -6.15 -11.26 -45.87
CA GLY A 730 -7.20 -11.57 -46.85
C GLY A 730 -8.48 -12.16 -46.26
N MET A 731 -8.68 -12.03 -44.94
CA MET A 731 -9.84 -12.58 -44.25
C MET A 731 -11.07 -11.67 -44.37
N PRO A 732 -12.30 -12.22 -44.36
CA PRO A 732 -13.51 -11.43 -44.57
C PRO A 732 -13.83 -10.52 -43.39
N VAL A 733 -14.36 -9.34 -43.68
CA VAL A 733 -14.97 -8.40 -42.71
C VAL A 733 -16.45 -8.19 -43.02
N ARG A 734 -17.21 -7.73 -42.03
CA ARG A 734 -18.63 -7.39 -42.19
C ARG A 734 -18.91 -5.96 -41.74
N PRO A 735 -19.96 -5.30 -42.27
CA PRO A 735 -20.44 -4.04 -41.70
C PRO A 735 -20.87 -4.21 -40.24
N VAL A 736 -20.64 -3.17 -39.43
CA VAL A 736 -21.19 -3.06 -38.08
C VAL A 736 -22.68 -2.73 -38.17
N GLY A 737 -23.51 -3.46 -37.44
CA GLY A 737 -24.95 -3.16 -37.36
C GLY A 737 -25.14 -1.84 -36.62
N LYS A 738 -25.83 -0.89 -37.25
CA LYS A 738 -26.11 0.44 -36.67
C LYS A 738 -27.19 0.40 -35.60
#